data_AF-A0A5B1L584-F1
#
_entry.id   AF-A0A5B1L584-F1
#
_cell.length_a   1.000
_cell.length_b   1.000
_cell.length_c   1.000
_cell.angle_alpha   90.00
_cell.angle_beta   90.00
_cell.angle_gamma   90.00
#
_symmetry.space_group_name_H-M   'P 1'
#
loop_
_entity.id
_entity.type
_entity.pdbx_description
1 polymer ?
#
loop_
_entity_poly.entity_id
_entity_poly.type
_entity_poly.pdbx_seq_one_letter_code
_entity_poly.pdbx_strand_id
1 'polypeptide(L)'
;MRRTSLVRAGYSMSVVVATAVAALGVPAPSQAVGPTVGVADSVTVIRPDIAPSGLASSVDLVAARGEYESVQLVVTGPATITDVSASLGTWGEAEVYAEWPYTVIDEQPGAGHAQPTDGEARGPANAWTPTGRWFDALVPERDLIYDEPRDIYPIVVPAGERGAVWVDIFVPTSASADVHHGSITVTSTGGTTDVPVTLEVLNWTMPATSTLPGQFMVPADGGNNHVCVAHGCTSTTAAGRTLNSLYSRVALENRISLSNGFGFNHAGSPAAYSPADWQTAFEGPLLGGGAPYPATADFHLTAPRFTAVSQYAYRDFHCLTACADGWETASTGDAWAGDFRWYGCDEANTVAKWDVCATNLNLAENGWNRPVVVSGSWGNWAAGGGTATGTRPATAGGPAMTMDVIAPYFDQIVPNNDRDNTVGTRGQYDAFLGSSAAHRLWLVTACNAGACGDDNDWLYAPDNYTGSPGYAIDAPANQARSMPWFIDRFDATGELHWAAVQRLSTAWNDGGSYFDGMNGDGTLFYPGTTARIGGTHDIPIESIRLKRIRDGREDWEYLQFLRDHGKGAEVDAIVDGLYHRMYDATWAKDGHGAGSLLAARADLAGLVREVTGDEDPPAPTGRIVYSTTADGNVEIHSIAVNGTDDRRLTNDAAPDGFPSWSPDSTKIAWSRGTQATGANIWVMNHDGSGATPLTSSPAGTSASKPTWSPDGTWLYYVRTDNTGSQIMRMPAGGGAATAVVAGYDPSVHPDGRVYYSHAIFGGQHVYAKTPGGLDEEITYGPVDEAVDVSPDGSLITFSRTNLDYSAPYDIWVDDSEAGPASATKVVDVAGNALQSAFSPAGDRLVYVSDEGGSQVWRADLDGTDQTAITTGPGLKQDPDWGTPPAIPPAARCNGQTVTVELSKGQVPTARADVILGTPGNDTINAAGGNDTVCGLGGDDVVQGGAGNDWIDGGAGTDTASYVAATTTVTLSLGSTAAQATGTSTGTDTLRAFERAWGGQAGDRLTGTGAANRLEGRAGNDTLLGAAGNDALIGGAGTDTCNGGDGTDTAATCETKVKVP
;
A
#
# COMPACT_ATOMS: atom_id res chain seq x y z
N MET A 1 -45.15 -8.56 28.31
CA MET A 1 -46.09 -7.45 28.58
C MET A 1 -45.43 -6.46 29.54
N ARG A 2 -45.25 -5.20 29.08
CA ARG A 2 -44.88 -3.94 29.77
C ARG A 2 -43.45 -3.73 30.33
N ARG A 3 -42.95 -2.54 29.94
CA ARG A 3 -41.68 -1.81 30.17
C ARG A 3 -41.48 -1.28 31.60
N THR A 4 -40.33 -0.60 31.78
CA THR A 4 -39.86 0.41 32.77
C THR A 4 -39.16 -0.14 34.02
N SER A 5 -38.00 0.36 34.52
CA SER A 5 -37.25 1.62 34.33
C SER A 5 -35.86 1.62 35.03
N LEU A 6 -34.89 2.35 34.46
CA LEU A 6 -33.87 3.28 35.05
C LEU A 6 -33.04 2.99 36.33
N VAL A 7 -31.71 3.17 36.15
CA VAL A 7 -30.75 4.05 36.90
C VAL A 7 -29.98 3.56 38.16
N ARG A 8 -28.64 3.61 37.98
CA ARG A 8 -27.46 3.91 38.85
C ARG A 8 -27.32 3.39 40.29
N ALA A 9 -26.12 2.81 40.48
CA ALA A 9 -25.12 2.99 41.54
C ALA A 9 -25.30 2.28 42.89
N GLY A 10 -24.23 1.58 43.31
CA GLY A 10 -23.99 1.20 44.71
C GLY A 10 -22.96 0.08 44.88
N TYR A 11 -21.71 0.45 45.18
CA TYR A 11 -20.68 -0.44 45.73
C TYR A 11 -21.14 -1.07 47.06
N SER A 12 -20.78 -2.33 47.33
CA SER A 12 -20.68 -2.91 48.69
C SER A 12 -19.76 -4.14 48.72
N MET A 13 -18.80 -4.06 49.63
CA MET A 13 -17.66 -4.93 49.93
C MET A 13 -18.00 -6.12 50.86
N SER A 14 -17.25 -7.24 50.73
CA SER A 14 -16.75 -8.21 51.76
C SER A 14 -17.37 -9.64 51.75
N VAL A 15 -16.70 -10.79 52.00
CA VAL A 15 -15.69 -11.19 53.02
C VAL A 15 -14.88 -12.47 52.62
N VAL A 16 -13.58 -12.41 52.93
CA VAL A 16 -12.48 -13.38 53.22
C VAL A 16 -12.77 -14.87 53.52
N VAL A 17 -11.95 -15.78 52.96
CA VAL A 17 -11.29 -16.89 53.71
C VAL A 17 -9.83 -17.01 53.27
N ALA A 18 -8.91 -16.78 54.22
CA ALA A 18 -7.49 -17.05 54.08
C ALA A 18 -7.14 -18.41 54.70
N THR A 19 -6.31 -19.19 54.03
CA THR A 19 -5.49 -20.24 54.66
C THR A 19 -4.10 -20.19 54.06
N ALA A 20 -3.13 -19.82 54.89
CA ALA A 20 -1.72 -19.84 54.58
C ALA A 20 -1.16 -21.26 54.75
N VAL A 21 -0.41 -21.74 53.75
CA VAL A 21 0.58 -22.80 53.92
C VAL A 21 1.89 -22.25 53.38
N ALA A 22 2.85 -21.99 54.27
CA ALA A 22 4.21 -21.66 53.89
C ALA A 22 5.05 -22.94 53.91
N ALA A 23 5.67 -23.31 52.78
CA ALA A 23 6.91 -24.07 52.78
C ALA A 23 7.60 -24.08 51.39
N LEU A 24 8.81 -23.50 51.40
CA LEU A 24 10.01 -23.84 50.63
C LEU A 24 10.16 -23.26 49.22
N GLY A 25 11.24 -22.48 49.08
CA GLY A 25 11.58 -21.65 47.93
C GLY A 25 11.81 -22.43 46.64
N VAL A 26 11.06 -22.01 45.64
CA VAL A 26 11.38 -22.08 44.22
C VAL A 26 11.39 -20.61 43.78
N PRO A 27 12.34 -20.15 42.94
CA PRO A 27 12.27 -18.80 42.38
C PRO A 27 10.87 -18.59 41.80
N ALA A 28 10.25 -17.46 42.10
CA ALA A 28 8.93 -17.13 41.59
C ALA A 28 8.94 -17.39 40.07
N PRO A 29 8.00 -18.18 39.52
CA PRO A 29 7.80 -18.20 38.09
C PRO A 29 7.54 -16.74 37.68
N SER A 30 8.13 -16.32 36.55
CA SER A 30 7.73 -15.10 35.85
C SER A 30 6.21 -14.97 35.94
N GLN A 31 5.71 -13.78 36.32
CA GLN A 31 4.26 -13.52 36.41
C GLN A 31 3.55 -14.21 35.24
N ALA A 32 2.56 -15.06 35.55
CA ALA A 32 1.75 -15.68 34.52
C ALA A 32 1.10 -14.55 33.71
N VAL A 33 1.60 -14.33 32.49
CA VAL A 33 1.06 -13.33 31.56
C VAL A 33 -0.37 -13.76 31.26
N GLY A 34 -1.34 -12.92 31.62
CA GLY A 34 -2.75 -13.12 31.27
C GLY A 34 -2.96 -13.10 29.76
N PRO A 35 -4.20 -13.30 29.27
CA PRO A 35 -4.49 -13.15 27.85
C PRO A 35 -4.11 -11.73 27.39
N THR A 36 -3.48 -11.64 26.22
CA THR A 36 -3.19 -10.36 25.56
C THR A 36 -4.13 -10.19 24.37
N VAL A 37 -4.48 -8.94 24.11
CA VAL A 37 -5.27 -8.53 22.94
C VAL A 37 -4.40 -7.59 22.12
N GLY A 38 -4.28 -7.86 20.83
CA GLY A 38 -3.67 -6.95 19.87
C GLY A 38 -4.56 -6.77 18.65
N VAL A 39 -4.30 -5.74 17.87
CA VAL A 39 -5.07 -5.36 16.69
C VAL A 39 -4.26 -5.68 15.44
N ALA A 40 -4.89 -6.31 14.46
CA ALA A 40 -4.36 -6.50 13.12
C ALA A 40 -5.33 -5.89 12.09
N ASP A 41 -4.78 -5.38 10.98
CA ASP A 41 -5.58 -4.90 9.86
C ASP A 41 -6.37 -6.04 9.21
N SER A 42 -7.49 -5.73 8.54
CA SER A 42 -8.32 -6.72 7.80
C SER A 42 -7.54 -7.51 6.73
N VAL A 43 -6.47 -6.90 6.21
CA VAL A 43 -5.55 -7.45 5.21
C VAL A 43 -4.38 -8.25 5.82
N THR A 44 -4.34 -8.42 7.14
CA THR A 44 -3.41 -9.36 7.77
C THR A 44 -4.00 -10.76 7.76
N VAL A 45 -3.24 -11.79 7.37
CA VAL A 45 -3.72 -13.17 7.47
C VAL A 45 -3.27 -13.77 8.80
N ILE A 46 -4.24 -14.12 9.65
CA ILE A 46 -3.98 -14.70 10.97
C ILE A 46 -4.05 -16.22 10.90
N ARG A 47 -3.06 -16.90 11.49
CA ARG A 47 -3.08 -18.34 11.71
C ARG A 47 -3.17 -18.68 13.20
N PRO A 48 -3.96 -19.68 13.61
CA PRO A 48 -4.04 -20.09 15.02
C PRO A 48 -2.70 -20.52 15.61
N ASP A 49 -1.85 -21.16 14.80
CA ASP A 49 -0.60 -21.79 15.21
C ASP A 49 0.64 -20.90 15.05
N ILE A 50 0.55 -19.79 14.30
CA ILE A 50 1.65 -18.82 14.12
C ILE A 50 1.39 -17.54 14.89
N ALA A 51 2.40 -17.06 15.61
CA ALA A 51 2.34 -15.77 16.30
C ALA A 51 2.43 -14.63 15.26
N PRO A 52 1.43 -13.74 15.17
CA PRO A 52 1.57 -12.54 14.35
C PRO A 52 2.58 -11.57 14.98
N SER A 53 3.34 -10.87 14.14
CA SER A 53 4.23 -9.78 14.54
C SER A 53 3.58 -8.43 14.29
N GLY A 54 3.91 -7.42 15.10
CA GLY A 54 3.51 -6.03 14.82
C GLY A 54 2.05 -5.69 15.11
N LEU A 55 1.38 -6.43 16.00
CA LEU A 55 0.01 -6.09 16.41
C LEU A 55 -0.03 -4.71 17.09
N ALA A 56 -0.95 -3.86 16.65
CA ALA A 56 -1.21 -2.56 17.25
C ALA A 56 -2.00 -2.70 18.56
N SER A 57 -2.06 -1.62 19.32
CA SER A 57 -2.86 -1.52 20.56
C SER A 57 -4.12 -0.65 20.42
N SER A 58 -4.31 -0.05 19.25
CA SER A 58 -5.44 0.83 18.91
C SER A 58 -5.88 0.57 17.47
N VAL A 59 -7.06 1.08 17.14
CA VAL A 59 -7.64 1.07 15.80
C VAL A 59 -7.77 2.51 15.33
N ASP A 60 -7.18 2.84 14.18
CA ASP A 60 -7.30 4.14 13.55
C ASP A 60 -7.84 3.94 12.13
N LEU A 61 -9.02 4.50 11.85
CA LEU A 61 -9.80 4.25 10.63
C LEU A 61 -10.23 5.55 9.96
N VAL A 62 -10.35 5.50 8.64
CA VAL A 62 -10.86 6.59 7.81
C VAL A 62 -11.89 6.02 6.85
N ALA A 63 -13.14 6.47 6.95
CA ALA A 63 -14.23 5.92 6.16
C ALA A 63 -15.21 6.99 5.67
N ALA A 64 -15.83 6.75 4.53
CA ALA A 64 -16.94 7.53 4.03
C ALA A 64 -18.25 7.10 4.72
N ARG A 65 -19.28 7.94 4.60
CA ARG A 65 -20.63 7.56 5.03
C ARG A 65 -21.18 6.44 4.15
N GLY A 66 -21.68 5.38 4.78
CA GLY A 66 -22.16 4.18 4.11
C GLY A 66 -21.08 3.15 3.79
N GLU A 67 -19.85 3.34 4.27
CA GLU A 67 -18.73 2.40 4.13
C GLU A 67 -18.60 1.48 5.36
N TYR A 68 -18.04 0.30 5.13
CA TYR A 68 -17.59 -0.60 6.19
C TYR A 68 -16.07 -0.50 6.37
N GLU A 69 -15.61 -0.51 7.62
CA GLU A 69 -14.21 -0.74 7.94
C GLU A 69 -14.08 -1.98 8.82
N SER A 70 -13.04 -2.77 8.57
CA SER A 70 -12.85 -4.06 9.25
C SER A 70 -11.52 -4.13 9.97
N VAL A 71 -11.54 -4.72 11.16
CA VAL A 71 -10.32 -5.01 11.95
C VAL A 71 -10.37 -6.40 12.56
N GLN A 72 -9.20 -6.96 12.86
CA GLN A 72 -9.07 -8.26 13.54
C GLN A 72 -8.49 -8.05 14.94
N LEU A 73 -9.22 -8.52 15.95
CA LEU A 73 -8.75 -8.53 17.35
C LEU A 73 -8.14 -9.90 17.63
N VAL A 74 -6.83 -9.93 17.82
CA VAL A 74 -6.07 -11.15 18.06
C VAL A 74 -5.90 -11.35 19.56
N VAL A 75 -6.47 -12.44 20.07
CA VAL A 75 -6.42 -12.84 21.47
C VAL A 75 -5.44 -14.01 21.63
N THR A 76 -4.43 -13.84 22.49
CA THR A 76 -3.39 -14.85 22.68
C THR A 76 -3.05 -15.08 24.14
N GLY A 77 -2.62 -16.30 24.50
CA GLY A 77 -2.18 -16.57 25.86
C GLY A 77 -1.54 -17.95 26.05
N PRO A 78 -0.74 -18.12 27.11
CA PRO A 78 -0.04 -19.38 27.40
C PRO A 78 -0.96 -20.49 27.94
N ALA A 79 -2.20 -20.16 28.32
CA ALA A 79 -3.23 -21.09 28.77
C ALA A 79 -4.47 -20.96 27.89
N THR A 80 -5.36 -21.96 27.93
CA THR A 80 -6.64 -21.89 27.21
C THR A 80 -7.44 -20.69 27.71
N ILE A 81 -7.84 -19.83 26.79
CA ILE A 81 -8.68 -18.66 27.06
C ILE A 81 -10.10 -19.05 26.68
N THR A 82 -11.04 -18.78 27.56
CA THR A 82 -12.47 -19.02 27.30
C THR A 82 -13.22 -17.71 27.50
N ASP A 83 -14.49 -17.72 27.15
CA ASP A 83 -15.37 -16.57 27.31
C ASP A 83 -14.92 -15.34 26.50
N VAL A 84 -14.28 -15.56 25.35
CA VAL A 84 -13.84 -14.47 24.46
C VAL A 84 -15.04 -13.88 23.70
N SER A 85 -15.25 -12.57 23.86
CA SER A 85 -16.21 -11.77 23.10
C SER A 85 -15.70 -10.33 22.93
N ALA A 86 -16.28 -9.59 21.99
CA ALA A 86 -15.97 -8.18 21.78
C ALA A 86 -17.27 -7.37 21.66
N SER A 87 -17.21 -6.08 22.00
CA SER A 87 -18.32 -5.15 21.81
C SER A 87 -17.80 -3.75 21.56
N LEU A 88 -18.35 -3.03 20.58
CA LEU A 88 -18.04 -1.62 20.37
C LEU A 88 -18.85 -0.73 21.32
N GLY A 89 -18.25 0.38 21.77
CA GLY A 89 -18.88 1.42 22.57
C GLY A 89 -20.00 2.21 21.86
N THR A 90 -20.23 3.46 22.30
CA THR A 90 -21.51 4.19 22.09
C THR A 90 -21.74 4.86 20.72
N TRP A 91 -20.81 4.80 19.78
CA TRP A 91 -20.96 5.45 18.47
C TRP A 91 -20.66 4.45 17.35
N GLY A 92 -21.54 4.40 16.35
CA GLY A 92 -21.48 3.42 15.27
C GLY A 92 -22.26 2.13 15.55
N GLU A 93 -22.54 1.41 14.47
CA GLU A 93 -23.06 0.05 14.49
C GLU A 93 -21.87 -0.87 14.16
N ALA A 94 -21.57 -1.82 15.04
CA ALA A 94 -20.50 -2.78 14.82
C ALA A 94 -21.02 -4.21 14.91
N GLU A 95 -20.53 -5.02 13.99
CA GLU A 95 -20.80 -6.44 13.93
C GLU A 95 -19.56 -7.21 14.36
N VAL A 96 -19.76 -8.16 15.28
CA VAL A 96 -18.68 -8.96 15.87
C VAL A 96 -18.83 -10.40 15.42
N TYR A 97 -17.76 -10.94 14.83
CA TYR A 97 -17.74 -12.27 14.26
C TYR A 97 -16.63 -13.13 14.88
N ALA A 98 -16.95 -14.41 15.07
CA ALA A 98 -16.04 -15.43 15.50
C ALA A 98 -15.40 -15.97 14.23
N GLU A 99 -14.08 -15.82 14.14
CA GLU A 99 -13.33 -16.44 13.06
C GLU A 99 -13.19 -17.93 13.35
N TRP A 100 -13.71 -18.76 12.44
CA TRP A 100 -13.63 -20.22 12.60
C TRP A 100 -12.42 -20.80 11.85
N PRO A 101 -11.52 -21.53 12.52
CA PRO A 101 -10.37 -22.11 11.86
C PRO A 101 -10.75 -23.39 11.14
N TYR A 102 -10.29 -23.53 9.90
CA TYR A 102 -10.40 -24.72 9.08
C TYR A 102 -9.01 -25.28 8.78
N THR A 103 -8.86 -26.60 8.74
CA THR A 103 -7.61 -27.27 8.39
C THR A 103 -7.55 -27.51 6.89
N VAL A 104 -6.71 -26.78 6.16
CA VAL A 104 -6.47 -27.06 4.74
C VAL A 104 -5.87 -28.46 4.58
N ILE A 105 -6.54 -29.31 3.79
CA ILE A 105 -6.13 -30.66 3.45
C ILE A 105 -5.99 -30.75 1.93
N ASP A 106 -4.80 -31.12 1.45
CA ASP A 106 -4.58 -31.50 0.06
C ASP A 106 -5.29 -32.84 -0.22
N GLU A 107 -6.45 -32.79 -0.88
CA GLU A 107 -7.09 -33.96 -1.48
C GLU A 107 -6.60 -34.10 -2.92
N GLN A 108 -5.43 -34.72 -3.16
CA GLN A 108 -5.15 -35.79 -4.14
C GLN A 108 -3.63 -36.00 -4.34
N PRO A 109 -3.06 -37.16 -3.96
CA PRO A 109 -1.67 -37.48 -4.25
C PRO A 109 -1.49 -37.87 -5.73
N GLY A 110 -1.21 -36.90 -6.61
CA GLY A 110 -0.75 -37.21 -7.98
C GLY A 110 -0.94 -36.16 -9.08
N ALA A 111 -1.77 -35.13 -8.89
CA ALA A 111 -2.12 -34.18 -9.95
C ALA A 111 -1.39 -32.84 -9.79
N GLY A 112 -0.05 -32.84 -9.87
CA GLY A 112 0.72 -31.62 -10.22
C GLY A 112 0.41 -30.29 -9.51
N HIS A 113 -0.19 -30.30 -8.31
CA HIS A 113 -0.77 -29.10 -7.69
C HIS A 113 0.27 -28.01 -7.37
N ALA A 114 -0.15 -26.76 -7.50
CA ALA A 114 0.68 -25.56 -7.39
C ALA A 114 1.08 -25.21 -5.95
N GLN A 115 2.00 -24.24 -5.85
CA GLN A 115 2.58 -23.72 -4.60
C GLN A 115 1.50 -23.20 -3.64
N PRO A 116 1.70 -23.28 -2.30
CA PRO A 116 0.93 -22.44 -1.39
C PRO A 116 1.16 -20.96 -1.74
N THR A 117 0.09 -20.19 -1.80
CA THR A 117 0.13 -18.79 -2.26
C THR A 117 0.67 -17.81 -1.21
N ASP A 118 0.78 -18.25 0.03
CA ASP A 118 1.39 -17.51 1.15
C ASP A 118 2.93 -17.47 1.12
N GLY A 119 3.55 -18.17 0.17
CA GLY A 119 4.99 -18.16 -0.01
C GLY A 119 5.79 -19.12 0.88
N GLU A 120 5.15 -20.04 1.62
CA GLU A 120 5.89 -21.10 2.33
C GLU A 120 6.73 -21.95 1.35
N ALA A 121 7.99 -22.21 1.73
CA ALA A 121 8.91 -22.98 0.90
C ALA A 121 8.43 -24.43 0.76
N ARG A 122 8.49 -24.98 -0.47
CA ARG A 122 8.36 -26.43 -0.68
C ARG A 122 9.31 -27.16 0.28
N GLY A 123 8.78 -28.13 1.03
CA GLY A 123 9.59 -29.21 1.54
C GLY A 123 10.32 -29.92 0.39
N PRO A 124 11.36 -30.74 0.67
CA PRO A 124 12.07 -31.49 -0.37
C PRO A 124 11.10 -32.24 -1.29
N ALA A 125 11.47 -32.44 -2.56
CA ALA A 125 10.67 -32.77 -3.76
C ALA A 125 9.79 -34.05 -3.76
N ASN A 126 9.35 -34.49 -2.59
CA ASN A 126 8.48 -35.62 -2.32
C ASN A 126 7.72 -35.46 -0.99
N ALA A 127 7.76 -34.29 -0.35
CA ALA A 127 6.89 -33.90 0.75
C ALA A 127 5.79 -32.98 0.19
N TRP A 128 4.76 -33.59 -0.39
CA TRP A 128 3.48 -32.94 -0.68
C TRP A 128 2.80 -32.61 0.65
N THR A 129 2.69 -31.34 1.02
CA THR A 129 1.70 -30.80 1.97
C THR A 129 2.08 -29.36 2.38
N PRO A 130 1.34 -28.31 1.96
CA PRO A 130 1.02 -27.22 2.85
C PRO A 130 -0.11 -27.71 3.76
N THR A 131 0.20 -28.04 5.01
CA THR A 131 -0.79 -28.38 6.05
C THR A 131 -0.85 -27.24 7.04
N GLY A 132 -2.00 -26.59 7.19
CA GLY A 132 -2.17 -25.46 8.12
C GLY A 132 -3.63 -25.20 8.46
N ARG A 133 -3.86 -24.54 9.60
CA ARG A 133 -5.21 -24.05 9.96
C ARG A 133 -5.33 -22.58 9.61
N TRP A 134 -6.42 -22.20 8.98
CA TRP A 134 -6.72 -20.83 8.54
C TRP A 134 -8.10 -20.41 8.99
N PHE A 135 -8.23 -19.16 9.38
CA PHE A 135 -9.54 -18.54 9.61
C PHE A 135 -10.14 -18.13 8.26
N ASP A 136 -11.43 -18.42 8.04
CA ASP A 136 -12.15 -17.88 6.87
C ASP A 136 -13.64 -17.67 7.14
N ALA A 137 -14.33 -18.61 7.80
CA ALA A 137 -15.77 -18.45 8.09
C ALA A 137 -16.00 -17.46 9.25
N LEU A 138 -16.91 -16.50 9.04
CA LEU A 138 -17.27 -15.45 9.99
C LEU A 138 -18.64 -15.71 10.61
N VAL A 139 -18.67 -16.31 11.80
CA VAL A 139 -19.94 -16.58 12.49
C VAL A 139 -20.32 -15.41 13.40
N PRO A 140 -21.43 -14.71 13.16
CA PRO A 140 -21.81 -13.54 13.95
C PRO A 140 -22.22 -13.95 15.37
N GLU A 141 -21.94 -13.11 16.36
CA GLU A 141 -22.46 -13.31 17.74
C GLU A 141 -23.98 -13.31 17.77
N ARG A 142 -24.57 -12.42 16.99
CA ARG A 142 -25.99 -12.26 16.76
C ARG A 142 -26.19 -11.90 15.30
N ASP A 143 -27.03 -12.63 14.57
CA ASP A 143 -27.20 -12.36 13.14
C ASP A 143 -28.22 -11.25 12.87
N LEU A 144 -27.98 -10.50 11.80
CA LEU A 144 -28.83 -9.40 11.36
C LEU A 144 -30.16 -9.83 10.73
N ILE A 145 -30.30 -11.10 10.34
CA ILE A 145 -31.46 -11.54 9.56
C ILE A 145 -32.65 -11.84 10.48
N TYR A 146 -32.39 -12.56 11.57
CA TYR A 146 -33.39 -13.04 12.53
C TYR A 146 -33.20 -12.47 13.93
N ASP A 147 -32.15 -11.68 14.18
CA ASP A 147 -31.84 -11.09 15.48
C ASP A 147 -31.75 -12.17 16.59
N GLU A 148 -31.05 -13.26 16.32
CA GLU A 148 -30.84 -14.37 17.27
C GLU A 148 -29.36 -14.61 17.57
N PRO A 149 -29.02 -14.98 18.82
CA PRO A 149 -27.64 -15.32 19.17
C PRO A 149 -27.21 -16.65 18.57
N ARG A 150 -25.91 -16.83 18.33
CA ARG A 150 -25.32 -18.07 17.82
C ARG A 150 -24.55 -18.82 18.92
N ASP A 151 -24.62 -20.14 18.91
CA ASP A 151 -24.13 -21.02 20.00
C ASP A 151 -22.60 -21.15 20.02
N ILE A 152 -21.92 -20.52 19.06
CA ILE A 152 -20.45 -20.51 18.95
C ILE A 152 -19.79 -19.60 19.99
N TYR A 153 -20.58 -18.73 20.63
CA TYR A 153 -20.12 -17.80 21.64
C TYR A 153 -20.40 -18.28 23.06
N PRO A 154 -19.51 -17.95 23.99
CA PRO A 154 -18.28 -17.18 23.78
C PRO A 154 -17.12 -18.05 23.27
N ILE A 155 -16.16 -17.46 22.55
CA ILE A 155 -15.11 -18.18 21.82
C ILE A 155 -14.11 -18.81 22.79
N VAL A 156 -13.62 -20.00 22.44
CA VAL A 156 -12.55 -20.71 23.16
C VAL A 156 -11.28 -20.72 22.33
N VAL A 157 -10.21 -20.15 22.88
CA VAL A 157 -8.87 -20.13 22.30
C VAL A 157 -7.99 -21.15 23.01
N PRO A 158 -7.52 -22.22 22.34
CA PRO A 158 -6.66 -23.22 22.96
C PRO A 158 -5.33 -22.64 23.48
N ALA A 159 -4.74 -23.28 24.50
CA ALA A 159 -3.46 -22.88 25.05
C ALA A 159 -2.36 -22.83 23.97
N GLY A 160 -1.68 -21.69 23.85
CA GLY A 160 -0.63 -21.48 22.85
C GLY A 160 -1.14 -21.24 21.43
N GLU A 161 -2.47 -21.20 21.22
CA GLU A 161 -3.10 -20.79 19.97
C GLU A 161 -3.59 -19.34 20.04
N ARG A 162 -4.03 -18.84 18.89
CA ARG A 162 -4.40 -17.45 18.65
C ARG A 162 -5.86 -17.50 18.25
N GLY A 163 -6.70 -16.78 18.98
CA GLY A 163 -8.06 -16.50 18.56
C GLY A 163 -8.07 -15.21 17.78
N ALA A 164 -8.90 -15.13 16.75
CA ALA A 164 -9.16 -13.90 16.04
C ALA A 164 -10.66 -13.61 16.09
N VAL A 165 -10.99 -12.34 16.33
CA VAL A 165 -12.35 -11.82 16.31
C VAL A 165 -12.39 -10.74 15.26
N TRP A 166 -13.18 -10.95 14.22
CA TRP A 166 -13.38 -9.98 13.16
C TRP A 166 -14.44 -8.98 13.59
N VAL A 167 -14.16 -7.70 13.40
CA VAL A 167 -15.08 -6.60 13.74
C VAL A 167 -15.30 -5.76 12.49
N ASP A 168 -16.54 -5.74 12.01
CA ASP A 168 -16.99 -4.77 11.00
C ASP A 168 -17.58 -3.56 11.70
N ILE A 169 -17.14 -2.36 11.32
CA ILE A 169 -17.65 -1.07 11.77
C ILE A 169 -18.34 -0.42 10.56
N PHE A 170 -19.67 -0.33 10.61
CA PHE A 170 -20.43 0.35 9.57
C PHE A 170 -20.57 1.84 9.93
N VAL A 171 -20.30 2.72 8.97
CA VAL A 171 -20.52 4.17 9.13
C VAL A 171 -21.90 4.52 8.57
N PRO A 172 -22.90 4.89 9.40
CA PRO A 172 -24.22 5.20 8.89
C PRO A 172 -24.20 6.39 7.93
N THR A 173 -25.08 6.37 6.93
CA THR A 173 -25.23 7.48 5.97
C THR A 173 -25.63 8.81 6.62
N SER A 174 -26.10 8.77 7.87
CA SER A 174 -26.47 9.90 8.71
C SER A 174 -25.37 10.38 9.67
N ALA A 175 -24.20 9.72 9.71
CA ALA A 175 -23.09 10.11 10.58
C ALA A 175 -22.59 11.52 10.23
N SER A 176 -22.10 12.26 11.23
CA SER A 176 -21.43 13.54 10.97
C SER A 176 -20.03 13.28 10.43
N ALA A 177 -19.59 14.11 9.48
CA ALA A 177 -18.23 14.09 8.97
C ALA A 177 -17.31 14.81 9.96
N ASP A 178 -16.75 14.04 10.89
CA ASP A 178 -15.88 14.47 11.98
C ASP A 178 -15.05 13.25 12.45
N VAL A 179 -14.16 13.47 13.42
CA VAL A 179 -13.45 12.39 14.11
C VAL A 179 -14.25 11.91 15.34
N HIS A 180 -14.47 10.60 15.43
CA HIS A 180 -15.16 9.91 16.51
C HIS A 180 -14.17 9.06 17.33
N HIS A 181 -14.30 9.08 18.65
CA HIS A 181 -13.38 8.38 19.57
C HIS A 181 -14.11 7.47 20.55
N GLY A 182 -13.60 6.27 20.75
CA GLY A 182 -14.27 5.20 21.50
C GLY A 182 -13.36 4.01 21.75
N SER A 183 -13.98 2.87 22.02
CA SER A 183 -13.24 1.65 22.32
C SER A 183 -14.02 0.40 21.96
N ILE A 184 -13.31 -0.64 21.52
CA ILE A 184 -13.80 -2.01 21.47
C ILE A 184 -13.40 -2.71 22.77
N THR A 185 -14.39 -3.14 23.53
CA THR A 185 -14.20 -3.85 24.78
C THR A 185 -14.14 -5.35 24.50
N VAL A 186 -12.98 -5.96 24.70
CA VAL A 186 -12.74 -7.41 24.57
C VAL A 186 -12.79 -8.06 25.95
N THR A 187 -13.69 -9.02 26.13
CA THR A 187 -13.83 -9.77 27.39
C THR A 187 -13.31 -11.18 27.23
N SER A 188 -12.69 -11.74 28.28
CA SER A 188 -12.22 -13.12 28.36
C SER A 188 -12.16 -13.61 29.82
N THR A 189 -11.87 -14.90 30.05
CA THR A 189 -11.63 -15.42 31.41
C THR A 189 -10.47 -14.78 32.17
N GLY A 190 -9.58 -14.07 31.50
CA GLY A 190 -8.49 -13.32 32.13
C GLY A 190 -8.82 -11.86 32.45
N GLY A 191 -10.01 -11.37 32.09
CA GLY A 191 -10.45 -10.00 32.30
C GLY A 191 -10.89 -9.31 31.01
N THR A 192 -11.06 -8.00 31.10
CA THR A 192 -11.51 -7.14 30.02
C THR A 192 -10.37 -6.24 29.56
N THR A 193 -10.22 -6.08 28.25
CA THR A 193 -9.27 -5.16 27.60
C THR A 193 -10.05 -4.19 26.72
N ASP A 194 -9.86 -2.90 26.92
CA ASP A 194 -10.43 -1.87 26.04
C ASP A 194 -9.38 -1.47 25.00
N VAL A 195 -9.73 -1.66 23.72
CA VAL A 195 -8.92 -1.26 22.56
C VAL A 195 -9.45 0.09 22.08
N PRO A 196 -8.67 1.19 22.17
CA PRO A 196 -9.09 2.50 21.67
C PRO A 196 -9.36 2.47 20.17
N VAL A 197 -10.41 3.19 19.74
CA VAL A 197 -10.78 3.37 18.33
C VAL A 197 -10.88 4.85 18.02
N THR A 198 -10.19 5.28 16.96
CA THR A 198 -10.38 6.57 16.28
C THR A 198 -10.98 6.29 14.91
N LEU A 199 -12.13 6.90 14.61
CA LEU A 199 -12.76 6.83 13.29
C LEU A 199 -12.94 8.23 12.74
N GLU A 200 -12.27 8.54 11.66
CA GLU A 200 -12.57 9.72 10.85
C GLU A 200 -13.67 9.39 9.83
N VAL A 201 -14.72 10.21 9.81
CA VAL A 201 -15.78 10.12 8.82
C VAL A 201 -15.60 11.22 7.78
N LEU A 202 -15.35 10.84 6.54
CA LEU A 202 -15.21 11.76 5.41
C LEU A 202 -16.55 12.41 5.05
N ASN A 203 -16.52 13.64 4.51
CA ASN A 203 -17.70 14.33 4.03
C ASN A 203 -18.12 13.91 2.62
N TRP A 204 -18.16 12.61 2.42
CA TRP A 204 -18.68 11.99 1.23
C TRP A 204 -19.52 10.78 1.63
N THR A 205 -20.58 10.54 0.87
CA THR A 205 -21.46 9.39 1.07
C THR A 205 -21.29 8.44 -0.09
N MET A 206 -20.81 7.25 0.21
CA MET A 206 -20.63 6.18 -0.75
C MET A 206 -22.00 5.64 -1.22
N PRO A 207 -22.15 5.25 -2.49
CA PRO A 207 -23.38 4.63 -2.96
C PRO A 207 -23.61 3.29 -2.24
N ALA A 208 -24.87 2.93 -1.97
CA ALA A 208 -25.20 1.64 -1.35
C ALA A 208 -25.06 0.43 -2.30
N THR A 209 -24.91 0.69 -3.60
CA THR A 209 -24.61 -0.32 -4.62
C THR A 209 -23.26 0.06 -5.21
N SER A 210 -22.33 -0.88 -5.33
CA SER A 210 -21.08 -0.57 -6.02
C SER A 210 -21.36 -0.18 -7.47
N THR A 211 -20.68 0.85 -7.95
CA THR A 211 -20.73 1.27 -9.35
C THR A 211 -19.96 0.32 -10.25
N LEU A 212 -19.11 -0.56 -9.69
CA LEU A 212 -18.43 -1.62 -10.42
C LEU A 212 -19.42 -2.75 -10.77
N PRO A 213 -19.66 -3.04 -12.06
CA PRO A 213 -20.35 -4.25 -12.49
C PRO A 213 -19.65 -5.50 -11.96
N GLY A 214 -20.40 -6.39 -11.32
CA GLY A 214 -19.88 -7.60 -10.70
C GLY A 214 -20.75 -8.80 -10.98
N GLN A 215 -20.12 -9.94 -11.25
CA GLN A 215 -20.82 -11.19 -11.50
C GLN A 215 -20.13 -12.34 -10.78
N PHE A 216 -20.77 -12.79 -9.70
CA PHE A 216 -20.31 -13.91 -8.90
C PHE A 216 -21.21 -15.10 -9.17
N MET A 217 -20.70 -16.05 -9.94
CA MET A 217 -21.52 -17.09 -10.52
C MET A 217 -21.98 -18.10 -9.46
N VAL A 218 -23.25 -18.50 -9.54
CA VAL A 218 -23.86 -19.57 -8.76
C VAL A 218 -24.10 -20.74 -9.72
N PRO A 219 -23.13 -21.65 -9.88
CA PRO A 219 -23.28 -22.75 -10.84
C PRO A 219 -24.28 -23.79 -10.34
N ALA A 220 -25.22 -24.21 -11.18
CA ALA A 220 -26.09 -25.36 -10.94
C ALA A 220 -25.57 -26.61 -11.65
N ASP A 221 -24.93 -27.52 -10.91
CA ASP A 221 -24.51 -28.81 -11.46
C ASP A 221 -25.68 -29.80 -11.44
N GLY A 222 -26.06 -30.34 -12.59
CA GLY A 222 -26.96 -31.51 -12.63
C GLY A 222 -28.40 -31.27 -12.12
N GLY A 223 -28.83 -30.01 -11.97
CA GLY A 223 -30.16 -29.66 -11.44
C GLY A 223 -30.21 -29.55 -9.92
N ASN A 224 -29.06 -29.61 -9.24
CA ASN A 224 -28.96 -29.43 -7.80
C ASN A 224 -28.76 -27.96 -7.44
N ASN A 225 -29.62 -27.47 -6.53
CA ASN A 225 -29.45 -26.18 -5.88
C ASN A 225 -28.45 -26.37 -4.72
N HIS A 226 -27.20 -25.94 -4.91
CA HIS A 226 -26.11 -26.14 -3.93
C HIS A 226 -26.39 -25.51 -2.57
N VAL A 227 -27.05 -24.34 -2.55
CA VAL A 227 -27.55 -23.73 -1.31
C VAL A 227 -28.51 -24.67 -0.60
N CYS A 228 -29.51 -25.17 -1.31
CA CYS A 228 -30.52 -26.03 -0.69
C CYS A 228 -29.94 -27.38 -0.23
N VAL A 229 -29.03 -27.97 -1.01
CA VAL A 229 -28.34 -29.22 -0.64
C VAL A 229 -27.51 -29.03 0.62
N ALA A 230 -26.75 -27.93 0.73
CA ALA A 230 -25.92 -27.64 1.90
C ALA A 230 -26.74 -27.42 3.19
N HIS A 231 -27.99 -26.97 3.04
CA HIS A 231 -28.95 -26.79 4.13
C HIS A 231 -29.93 -27.97 4.31
N GLY A 232 -29.73 -29.08 3.61
CA GLY A 232 -30.54 -30.30 3.75
C GLY A 232 -31.98 -30.20 3.22
N CYS A 233 -32.29 -29.24 2.36
CA CYS A 233 -33.57 -29.12 1.68
C CYS A 233 -33.55 -29.66 0.23
N THR A 234 -34.71 -29.83 -0.39
CA THR A 234 -34.82 -30.19 -1.82
C THR A 234 -35.04 -28.95 -2.68
N SER A 235 -34.39 -28.89 -3.85
CA SER A 235 -34.16 -27.70 -4.69
C SER A 235 -35.41 -26.91 -5.11
N THR A 236 -36.61 -27.50 -5.04
CA THR A 236 -37.89 -26.90 -5.47
C THR A 236 -38.78 -26.43 -4.31
N THR A 237 -38.31 -26.53 -3.06
CA THR A 237 -39.09 -26.16 -1.86
C THR A 237 -39.11 -24.65 -1.61
N ALA A 238 -40.15 -24.16 -0.91
CA ALA A 238 -40.19 -22.77 -0.45
C ALA A 238 -38.98 -22.41 0.43
N ALA A 239 -38.46 -23.36 1.21
CA ALA A 239 -37.26 -23.19 2.02
C ALA A 239 -36.00 -22.90 1.17
N GLY A 240 -35.77 -23.66 0.09
CA GLY A 240 -34.65 -23.42 -0.82
C GLY A 240 -34.72 -22.05 -1.50
N ARG A 241 -35.93 -21.56 -1.81
CA ARG A 241 -36.13 -20.20 -2.36
C ARG A 241 -35.78 -19.11 -1.35
N THR A 242 -36.26 -19.25 -0.12
CA THR A 242 -35.94 -18.32 0.96
C THR A 242 -34.43 -18.25 1.18
N LEU A 243 -33.75 -19.40 1.27
CA LEU A 243 -32.29 -19.44 1.44
C LEU A 243 -31.54 -18.74 0.31
N ASN A 244 -31.83 -19.05 -0.96
CA ASN A 244 -31.18 -18.36 -2.10
C ASN A 244 -31.34 -16.84 -2.04
N SER A 245 -32.49 -16.38 -1.56
CA SER A 245 -32.77 -14.95 -1.40
C SER A 245 -31.96 -14.33 -0.26
N LEU A 246 -31.73 -15.07 0.82
CA LEU A 246 -30.84 -14.64 1.90
C LEU A 246 -29.39 -14.55 1.42
N TYR A 247 -28.88 -15.54 0.69
CA TYR A 247 -27.53 -15.49 0.12
C TYR A 247 -27.35 -14.30 -0.82
N SER A 248 -28.34 -14.06 -1.69
CA SER A 248 -28.31 -12.91 -2.60
C SER A 248 -28.37 -11.57 -1.84
N ARG A 249 -29.13 -11.51 -0.74
CA ARG A 249 -29.21 -10.33 0.10
C ARG A 249 -27.91 -10.05 0.86
N VAL A 250 -27.27 -11.08 1.41
CA VAL A 250 -25.96 -10.96 2.08
C VAL A 250 -24.86 -10.60 1.07
N ALA A 251 -24.90 -11.15 -0.14
CA ALA A 251 -24.00 -10.75 -1.22
C ALA A 251 -24.12 -9.24 -1.54
N LEU A 252 -25.35 -8.73 -1.62
CA LEU A 252 -25.61 -7.30 -1.82
C LEU A 252 -25.12 -6.44 -0.65
N GLU A 253 -25.18 -6.94 0.59
CA GLU A 253 -24.59 -6.28 1.76
C GLU A 253 -23.06 -6.14 1.62
N ASN A 254 -22.43 -7.08 0.92
CA ASN A 254 -21.01 -7.05 0.54
C ASN A 254 -20.77 -6.42 -0.85
N ARG A 255 -21.76 -5.68 -1.38
CA ARG A 255 -21.66 -4.94 -2.65
C ARG A 255 -21.38 -5.81 -3.88
N ILE A 256 -21.63 -7.11 -3.81
CA ILE A 256 -21.52 -8.04 -4.93
C ILE A 256 -22.88 -8.57 -5.37
N SER A 257 -22.99 -8.95 -6.65
CA SER A 257 -24.19 -9.56 -7.21
C SER A 257 -23.93 -11.03 -7.51
N LEU A 258 -24.74 -11.91 -6.89
CA LEU A 258 -24.79 -13.31 -7.28
C LEU A 258 -25.55 -13.45 -8.58
N SER A 259 -25.00 -14.22 -9.51
CA SER A 259 -25.54 -14.36 -10.87
C SER A 259 -25.65 -15.84 -11.23
N ASN A 260 -26.78 -16.27 -11.81
CA ASN A 260 -26.99 -17.68 -12.09
C ASN A 260 -26.17 -18.15 -13.30
N GLY A 261 -25.06 -18.81 -13.00
CA GLY A 261 -24.04 -19.19 -13.97
C GLY A 261 -24.24 -20.53 -14.65
N PHE A 262 -25.29 -21.33 -14.40
CA PHE A 262 -25.56 -22.55 -15.18
C PHE A 262 -27.07 -22.83 -15.26
N GLY A 263 -27.56 -22.91 -16.49
CA GLY A 263 -28.97 -23.19 -16.79
C GLY A 263 -29.48 -24.49 -16.20
N PHE A 264 -30.79 -24.52 -15.98
CA PHE A 264 -31.56 -25.69 -15.53
C PHE A 264 -31.13 -26.99 -16.23
N ASN A 265 -30.60 -27.95 -15.48
CA ASN A 265 -30.43 -29.30 -15.97
C ASN A 265 -31.74 -30.11 -15.81
N HIS A 266 -32.77 -29.70 -16.54
CA HIS A 266 -33.91 -30.57 -16.79
C HIS A 266 -33.97 -30.88 -18.27
N ALA A 267 -33.87 -32.17 -18.58
CA ALA A 267 -34.22 -32.76 -19.87
C ALA A 267 -35.72 -32.59 -20.25
N GLY A 268 -36.40 -31.58 -19.70
CA GLY A 268 -37.83 -31.28 -19.86
C GLY A 268 -38.01 -29.87 -20.45
N SER A 269 -38.88 -29.79 -21.44
CA SER A 269 -39.21 -28.60 -22.24
C SER A 269 -39.33 -27.27 -21.43
N PRO A 270 -38.82 -26.14 -21.97
CA PRO A 270 -39.00 -24.78 -21.44
C PRO A 270 -40.45 -24.38 -21.12
N ALA A 271 -41.43 -25.02 -21.76
CA ALA A 271 -42.86 -24.80 -21.52
C ALA A 271 -43.34 -25.24 -20.12
N ALA A 272 -42.48 -25.84 -19.30
CA ALA A 272 -42.80 -26.31 -17.95
C ALA A 272 -42.57 -25.26 -16.84
N TYR A 273 -41.91 -24.13 -17.13
CA TYR A 273 -41.60 -23.11 -16.12
C TYR A 273 -42.68 -22.03 -16.06
N SER A 274 -43.22 -21.78 -14.87
CA SER A 274 -44.11 -20.64 -14.64
C SER A 274 -43.30 -19.33 -14.49
N PRO A 275 -43.89 -18.15 -14.74
CA PRO A 275 -43.23 -16.87 -14.45
C PRO A 275 -42.70 -16.75 -13.00
N ALA A 276 -43.34 -17.43 -12.05
CA ALA A 276 -42.90 -17.50 -10.66
C ALA A 276 -41.63 -18.36 -10.46
N ASP A 277 -41.42 -19.37 -11.31
CA ASP A 277 -40.19 -20.16 -11.33
C ASP A 277 -39.03 -19.36 -11.92
N TRP A 278 -39.29 -18.53 -12.94
CA TRP A 278 -38.32 -17.59 -13.51
C TRP A 278 -37.91 -16.50 -12.51
N GLN A 279 -38.86 -15.85 -11.84
CA GLN A 279 -38.57 -14.85 -10.78
C GLN A 279 -37.80 -15.44 -9.60
N THR A 280 -38.00 -16.73 -9.31
CA THR A 280 -37.31 -17.43 -8.23
C THR A 280 -35.90 -17.86 -8.63
N ALA A 281 -35.72 -18.40 -9.83
CA ALA A 281 -34.50 -19.08 -10.25
C ALA A 281 -33.35 -18.16 -10.65
N PHE A 282 -33.66 -16.89 -10.95
CA PHE A 282 -32.65 -15.91 -11.31
C PHE A 282 -32.10 -15.19 -10.08
N GLU A 283 -32.92 -14.81 -9.09
CA GLU A 283 -32.45 -13.95 -7.97
C GLU A 283 -33.39 -13.85 -6.75
N GLY A 284 -34.44 -14.68 -6.67
CA GLY A 284 -35.40 -14.62 -5.57
C GLY A 284 -36.27 -13.34 -5.52
N PRO A 285 -37.10 -13.16 -4.48
CA PRO A 285 -38.12 -12.10 -4.39
C PRO A 285 -37.62 -10.66 -4.17
N LEU A 286 -36.30 -10.42 -4.15
CA LEU A 286 -35.73 -9.06 -4.13
C LEU A 286 -36.07 -8.27 -5.40
N LEU A 287 -36.36 -8.98 -6.50
CA LEU A 287 -36.76 -8.40 -7.77
C LEU A 287 -38.23 -7.93 -7.82
N GLY A 288 -39.08 -8.36 -6.87
CA GLY A 288 -40.53 -8.11 -6.87
C GLY A 288 -41.11 -7.40 -5.64
N GLY A 289 -40.26 -6.87 -4.74
CA GLY A 289 -40.71 -6.04 -3.61
C GLY A 289 -41.40 -6.78 -2.46
N GLY A 290 -41.27 -8.11 -2.38
CA GLY A 290 -41.77 -8.93 -1.28
C GLY A 290 -40.64 -9.74 -0.66
N ALA A 291 -39.79 -9.09 0.14
CA ALA A 291 -38.67 -9.75 0.82
C ALA A 291 -39.11 -11.02 1.58
N PRO A 292 -38.48 -12.19 1.34
CA PRO A 292 -38.78 -13.43 2.05
C PRO A 292 -38.06 -13.54 3.41
N TYR A 293 -37.33 -12.49 3.81
CA TYR A 293 -36.71 -12.35 5.12
C TYR A 293 -37.67 -11.64 6.10
N PRO A 294 -37.46 -11.81 7.42
CA PRO A 294 -38.28 -11.14 8.43
C PRO A 294 -38.29 -9.62 8.24
N ALA A 295 -39.41 -8.97 8.56
CA ALA A 295 -39.48 -7.51 8.60
C ALA A 295 -38.56 -6.88 9.67
N THR A 296 -38.01 -7.71 10.56
CA THR A 296 -37.04 -7.34 11.58
C THR A 296 -35.59 -7.53 11.12
N ALA A 297 -35.35 -7.99 9.89
CA ALA A 297 -33.99 -8.09 9.37
C ALA A 297 -33.36 -6.69 9.28
N ASP A 298 -32.20 -6.54 9.88
CA ASP A 298 -31.52 -5.26 10.10
C ASP A 298 -30.28 -5.16 9.22
N PHE A 299 -30.52 -5.00 7.93
CA PHE A 299 -29.45 -4.77 6.98
C PHE A 299 -29.10 -3.27 6.92
N HIS A 300 -27.82 -2.96 6.91
CA HIS A 300 -27.29 -1.60 6.91
C HIS A 300 -27.47 -0.91 5.56
N LEU A 301 -27.28 -1.64 4.45
CA LEU A 301 -27.49 -1.08 3.11
C LEU A 301 -28.98 -1.00 2.77
N THR A 302 -29.54 0.21 2.71
CA THR A 302 -31.01 0.42 2.65
C THR A 302 -31.64 0.30 1.26
N ALA A 303 -30.85 0.18 0.18
CA ALA A 303 -31.36 -0.03 -1.18
C ALA A 303 -30.32 -0.61 -2.17
N PRO A 304 -29.51 -1.62 -1.80
CA PRO A 304 -28.55 -2.20 -2.74
C PRO A 304 -29.29 -2.86 -3.92
N ARG A 305 -28.69 -2.78 -5.12
CA ARG A 305 -29.25 -3.33 -6.36
C ARG A 305 -28.24 -4.23 -7.04
N PHE A 306 -28.75 -5.13 -7.88
CA PHE A 306 -27.90 -5.91 -8.76
C PHE A 306 -27.21 -4.99 -9.77
N THR A 307 -25.92 -5.23 -10.00
CA THR A 307 -25.12 -4.50 -11.00
C THR A 307 -25.03 -5.25 -12.33
N ALA A 308 -25.23 -6.57 -12.30
CA ALA A 308 -25.44 -7.39 -13.49
C ALA A 308 -26.15 -8.70 -13.13
N VAL A 309 -27.00 -9.17 -14.04
CA VAL A 309 -27.71 -10.47 -13.96
C VAL A 309 -27.32 -11.29 -15.16
N SER A 310 -27.12 -12.60 -15.03
CA SER A 310 -26.81 -13.41 -16.20
C SER A 310 -27.35 -14.83 -16.25
N GLN A 311 -27.31 -15.42 -17.45
CA GLN A 311 -27.64 -16.82 -17.71
C GLN A 311 -26.57 -17.48 -18.58
N TYR A 312 -26.03 -18.61 -18.13
CA TYR A 312 -25.05 -19.39 -18.90
C TYR A 312 -25.67 -20.55 -19.68
N ALA A 313 -25.16 -20.79 -20.88
CA ALA A 313 -25.66 -21.82 -21.80
C ALA A 313 -24.53 -22.75 -22.28
N TYR A 314 -23.96 -23.56 -21.38
CA TYR A 314 -22.97 -24.57 -21.77
C TYR A 314 -23.60 -25.91 -22.14
N ARG A 315 -23.25 -26.40 -23.34
CA ARG A 315 -23.41 -27.77 -23.86
C ARG A 315 -24.82 -28.31 -24.10
N ASP A 316 -25.87 -27.78 -23.47
CA ASP A 316 -27.26 -28.21 -23.67
C ASP A 316 -28.22 -27.01 -23.82
N PHE A 317 -28.26 -26.41 -25.02
CA PHE A 317 -29.18 -25.34 -25.43
C PHE A 317 -30.64 -25.84 -25.59
N HIS A 318 -31.19 -26.58 -24.62
CA HIS A 318 -32.57 -27.11 -24.66
C HIS A 318 -33.67 -26.03 -24.55
N CYS A 319 -33.26 -24.77 -24.47
CA CYS A 319 -34.00 -23.62 -23.97
C CYS A 319 -33.60 -22.40 -24.82
N LEU A 320 -33.92 -22.45 -26.13
CA LEU A 320 -33.69 -21.40 -27.12
C LEU A 320 -34.60 -20.17 -26.83
N THR A 321 -35.32 -19.63 -27.83
CA THR A 321 -36.20 -18.45 -27.69
C THR A 321 -37.29 -18.57 -26.62
N ALA A 322 -37.61 -19.75 -26.10
CA ALA A 322 -38.68 -19.91 -25.11
C ALA A 322 -38.31 -19.45 -23.67
N CYS A 323 -37.04 -19.49 -23.29
CA CYS A 323 -36.56 -19.13 -21.95
C CYS A 323 -36.46 -17.63 -21.70
N ALA A 324 -35.46 -16.93 -22.23
CA ALA A 324 -35.71 -15.91 -23.26
C ALA A 324 -37.08 -15.17 -23.20
N ASP A 325 -38.08 -15.61 -23.98
CA ASP A 325 -39.43 -15.03 -24.01
C ASP A 325 -40.13 -15.09 -22.64
N GLY A 326 -39.92 -16.18 -21.89
CA GLY A 326 -40.43 -16.34 -20.52
C GLY A 326 -39.82 -15.35 -19.53
N TRP A 327 -38.53 -15.07 -19.67
CA TRP A 327 -37.78 -14.09 -18.89
C TRP A 327 -38.24 -12.67 -19.22
N GLU A 328 -38.32 -12.32 -20.51
CA GLU A 328 -38.81 -11.00 -20.97
C GLU A 328 -40.23 -10.76 -20.45
N THR A 329 -41.10 -11.76 -20.51
CA THR A 329 -42.45 -11.69 -19.97
C THR A 329 -42.45 -11.48 -18.44
N ALA A 330 -41.50 -12.10 -17.73
CA ALA A 330 -41.41 -12.04 -16.27
C ALA A 330 -40.72 -10.76 -15.74
N SER A 331 -39.85 -10.13 -16.53
CA SER A 331 -39.06 -8.94 -16.19
C SER A 331 -39.59 -7.62 -16.78
N THR A 332 -40.61 -7.68 -17.63
CA THR A 332 -41.21 -6.50 -18.26
C THR A 332 -41.74 -5.51 -17.20
N GLY A 333 -41.12 -4.33 -17.14
CA GLY A 333 -41.49 -3.25 -16.22
C GLY A 333 -40.60 -3.14 -14.98
N ASP A 334 -39.67 -4.07 -14.79
CA ASP A 334 -38.74 -4.04 -13.66
C ASP A 334 -37.50 -3.17 -13.95
N ALA A 335 -37.02 -2.46 -12.93
CA ALA A 335 -35.92 -1.51 -13.05
C ALA A 335 -34.57 -2.18 -13.42
N TRP A 336 -34.41 -3.47 -13.13
CA TRP A 336 -33.19 -4.26 -13.39
C TRP A 336 -33.24 -5.02 -14.72
N ALA A 337 -34.35 -4.98 -15.45
CA ALA A 337 -34.49 -5.71 -16.71
C ALA A 337 -33.48 -5.24 -17.78
N GLY A 338 -32.95 -4.02 -17.65
CA GLY A 338 -31.87 -3.50 -18.48
C GLY A 338 -30.48 -4.09 -18.17
N ASP A 339 -30.33 -4.79 -17.04
CA ASP A 339 -29.05 -5.28 -16.51
C ASP A 339 -28.82 -6.78 -16.74
N PHE A 340 -29.79 -7.45 -17.37
CA PHE A 340 -29.68 -8.84 -17.77
C PHE A 340 -28.74 -9.04 -18.95
N ARG A 341 -27.90 -10.07 -18.85
CA ARG A 341 -26.88 -10.45 -19.82
C ARG A 341 -27.02 -11.94 -20.11
N TRP A 342 -26.93 -12.33 -21.37
CA TRP A 342 -26.91 -13.74 -21.72
C TRP A 342 -25.44 -14.17 -21.88
N TYR A 343 -25.07 -15.36 -21.43
CA TYR A 343 -23.73 -15.93 -21.60
C TYR A 343 -23.82 -17.18 -22.45
N GLY A 344 -23.58 -16.98 -23.75
CA GLY A 344 -23.73 -18.03 -24.75
C GLY A 344 -22.50 -18.94 -24.92
N CYS A 345 -21.36 -18.62 -24.31
CA CYS A 345 -20.07 -19.23 -24.66
C CYS A 345 -19.11 -19.30 -23.47
N ASP A 346 -18.51 -20.47 -23.31
CA ASP A 346 -17.49 -20.76 -22.30
C ASP A 346 -16.21 -21.18 -23.02
N GLU A 347 -15.13 -20.47 -22.75
CA GLU A 347 -13.76 -20.78 -23.21
C GLU A 347 -13.69 -21.41 -24.62
N ALA A 348 -14.32 -20.74 -25.59
CA ALA A 348 -14.48 -21.26 -26.95
C ALA A 348 -13.13 -21.31 -27.69
N ASN A 349 -12.38 -22.41 -27.57
CA ASN A 349 -11.02 -22.56 -28.11
C ASN A 349 -10.86 -22.97 -29.58
N THR A 350 -11.93 -23.02 -30.35
CA THR A 350 -11.87 -23.38 -31.77
C THR A 350 -12.83 -22.55 -32.59
N VAL A 351 -12.52 -22.38 -33.89
CA VAL A 351 -13.41 -21.74 -34.85
C VAL A 351 -14.80 -22.40 -34.85
N ALA A 352 -14.86 -23.73 -34.72
CA ALA A 352 -16.13 -24.45 -34.66
C ALA A 352 -16.95 -24.13 -33.39
N LYS A 353 -16.32 -23.99 -32.22
CA LYS A 353 -17.00 -23.54 -30.98
C LYS A 353 -17.50 -22.10 -31.15
N TRP A 354 -16.69 -21.22 -31.76
CA TRP A 354 -17.08 -19.84 -32.07
C TRP A 354 -18.22 -19.74 -33.10
N ASP A 355 -18.30 -20.63 -34.09
CA ASP A 355 -19.40 -20.65 -35.06
C ASP A 355 -20.74 -21.06 -34.42
N VAL A 356 -20.70 -22.01 -33.48
CA VAL A 356 -21.87 -22.42 -32.68
C VAL A 356 -22.34 -21.25 -31.81
N CYS A 357 -21.41 -20.60 -31.13
CA CYS A 357 -21.62 -19.37 -30.39
C CYS A 357 -22.33 -18.29 -31.21
N ALA A 358 -21.74 -17.91 -32.35
CA ALA A 358 -22.28 -16.88 -33.24
C ALA A 358 -23.70 -17.22 -33.75
N THR A 359 -23.99 -18.48 -34.04
CA THR A 359 -25.31 -18.92 -34.50
C THR A 359 -26.38 -18.70 -33.43
N ASN A 360 -26.09 -19.06 -32.19
CA ASN A 360 -27.04 -18.94 -31.07
C ASN A 360 -27.29 -17.48 -30.68
N LEU A 361 -26.24 -16.66 -30.73
CA LEU A 361 -26.34 -15.22 -30.46
C LEU A 361 -27.25 -14.50 -31.45
N ASN A 362 -27.09 -14.80 -32.74
CA ASN A 362 -27.99 -14.28 -33.77
C ASN A 362 -29.46 -14.66 -33.50
N LEU A 363 -29.72 -15.86 -32.95
CA LEU A 363 -31.08 -16.28 -32.60
C LEU A 363 -31.64 -15.48 -31.41
N ALA A 364 -30.81 -15.19 -30.41
CA ALA A 364 -31.20 -14.40 -29.25
C ALA A 364 -31.41 -12.91 -29.62
N GLU A 365 -30.49 -12.30 -30.38
CA GLU A 365 -30.57 -10.89 -30.80
C GLU A 365 -31.83 -10.64 -31.66
N ASN A 366 -32.07 -11.51 -32.65
CA ASN A 366 -33.25 -11.41 -33.52
C ASN A 366 -34.57 -11.72 -32.80
N GLY A 367 -34.52 -12.52 -31.72
CA GLY A 367 -35.69 -12.88 -30.94
C GLY A 367 -36.12 -11.80 -29.94
N TRP A 368 -35.18 -11.09 -29.30
CA TRP A 368 -35.47 -10.28 -28.10
C TRP A 368 -35.35 -8.78 -28.29
N ASN A 369 -34.69 -8.30 -29.35
CA ASN A 369 -34.47 -6.86 -29.55
C ASN A 369 -33.85 -6.17 -28.31
N ARG A 370 -33.00 -6.90 -27.56
CA ARG A 370 -32.21 -6.44 -26.41
C ARG A 370 -30.74 -6.84 -26.61
N PRO A 371 -29.78 -6.18 -25.94
CA PRO A 371 -28.37 -6.57 -26.01
C PRO A 371 -28.20 -8.02 -25.56
N VAL A 372 -27.55 -8.83 -26.39
CA VAL A 372 -27.19 -10.22 -26.05
C VAL A 372 -25.69 -10.26 -25.87
N VAL A 373 -25.27 -10.80 -24.73
CA VAL A 373 -23.87 -10.81 -24.35
C VAL A 373 -23.21 -12.13 -24.76
N VAL A 374 -21.91 -12.07 -25.01
CA VAL A 374 -21.05 -13.22 -25.24
C VAL A 374 -19.92 -13.06 -24.26
N SER A 375 -19.62 -14.08 -23.47
CA SER A 375 -18.32 -14.20 -22.79
C SER A 375 -17.42 -15.09 -23.63
N GLY A 376 -16.15 -14.76 -23.75
CA GLY A 376 -15.17 -15.66 -24.32
C GLY A 376 -13.77 -15.28 -23.86
N SER A 377 -12.91 -16.27 -23.65
CA SER A 377 -11.50 -16.05 -23.32
C SER A 377 -10.72 -15.69 -24.59
N TRP A 378 -9.93 -14.61 -24.54
CA TRP A 378 -9.25 -14.03 -25.71
C TRP A 378 -8.13 -14.90 -26.28
N GLY A 379 -7.40 -15.64 -25.46
CA GLY A 379 -6.36 -16.59 -25.91
C GLY A 379 -6.85 -17.58 -26.97
N ASN A 380 -8.16 -17.81 -26.99
CA ASN A 380 -8.87 -18.68 -27.90
C ASN A 380 -9.45 -17.98 -29.14
N TRP A 381 -9.58 -16.65 -29.12
CA TRP A 381 -9.90 -15.83 -30.28
C TRP A 381 -8.69 -15.79 -31.25
N ALA A 382 -7.48 -15.61 -30.72
CA ALA A 382 -6.26 -15.51 -31.51
C ALA A 382 -5.77 -16.87 -32.07
N ALA A 383 -5.93 -17.96 -31.30
CA ALA A 383 -5.51 -19.31 -31.69
C ALA A 383 -6.27 -19.91 -32.89
N GLY A 384 -7.41 -19.31 -33.28
CA GLY A 384 -8.15 -19.64 -34.51
C GLY A 384 -7.48 -19.21 -35.82
N GLY A 385 -6.28 -18.63 -35.77
CA GLY A 385 -5.51 -18.21 -36.96
C GLY A 385 -5.93 -16.85 -37.54
N GLY A 386 -6.71 -16.08 -36.81
CA GLY A 386 -7.04 -14.70 -37.18
C GLY A 386 -5.91 -13.77 -36.78
N THR A 387 -5.04 -13.38 -37.71
CA THR A 387 -4.31 -12.12 -37.57
C THR A 387 -5.33 -11.00 -37.25
N ALA A 388 -5.02 -10.07 -36.35
CA ALA A 388 -5.87 -8.91 -36.07
C ALA A 388 -6.18 -8.01 -37.30
N THR A 389 -5.58 -8.32 -38.45
CA THR A 389 -5.81 -7.71 -39.77
C THR A 389 -6.49 -8.65 -40.79
N GLY A 390 -6.90 -9.85 -40.38
CA GLY A 390 -7.45 -10.90 -41.24
C GLY A 390 -8.95 -11.04 -41.04
N THR A 391 -9.69 -10.83 -42.12
CA THR A 391 -11.15 -10.98 -42.23
C THR A 391 -11.72 -12.18 -41.46
N ARG A 392 -12.74 -11.91 -40.63
CA ARG A 392 -13.83 -12.81 -40.18
C ARG A 392 -14.13 -13.95 -41.18
N PRO A 393 -14.77 -15.05 -40.76
CA PRO A 393 -15.74 -15.72 -41.62
C PRO A 393 -16.79 -14.68 -42.05
N ALA A 394 -16.57 -14.09 -43.23
CA ALA A 394 -17.43 -13.08 -43.84
C ALA A 394 -18.77 -13.67 -44.34
N THR A 395 -19.24 -14.76 -43.76
CA THR A 395 -20.44 -15.49 -44.22
C THR A 395 -21.57 -15.57 -43.19
N ALA A 396 -21.40 -15.09 -41.96
CA ALA A 396 -22.54 -14.74 -41.10
C ALA A 396 -22.93 -13.27 -41.37
N GLY A 397 -23.47 -13.01 -42.56
CA GLY A 397 -23.95 -11.70 -42.96
C GLY A 397 -25.20 -11.29 -42.18
N GLY A 398 -25.00 -10.45 -41.17
CA GLY A 398 -26.01 -9.65 -40.48
C GLY A 398 -25.35 -8.39 -39.89
N PRO A 399 -26.06 -7.24 -39.82
CA PRO A 399 -25.51 -6.01 -39.27
C PRO A 399 -25.34 -6.17 -37.75
N ALA A 400 -24.19 -5.75 -37.21
CA ALA A 400 -23.91 -5.61 -35.77
C ALA A 400 -24.14 -6.87 -34.91
N MET A 401 -23.19 -7.81 -34.90
CA MET A 401 -23.02 -8.64 -33.71
C MET A 401 -22.40 -7.74 -32.64
N THR A 402 -23.13 -7.49 -31.55
CA THR A 402 -22.62 -6.75 -30.39
C THR A 402 -21.94 -7.74 -29.47
N MET A 403 -20.63 -7.93 -29.63
CA MET A 403 -19.87 -8.68 -28.64
C MET A 403 -19.70 -7.80 -27.42
N ASP A 404 -20.58 -7.94 -26.44
CA ASP A 404 -20.58 -7.04 -25.29
C ASP A 404 -19.48 -7.36 -24.26
N VAL A 405 -18.93 -8.58 -24.16
CA VAL A 405 -17.97 -8.93 -23.07
C VAL A 405 -16.79 -9.78 -23.57
N ILE A 406 -15.58 -9.49 -23.11
CA ILE A 406 -14.43 -10.39 -23.21
C ILE A 406 -13.90 -10.61 -21.79
N ALA A 407 -13.65 -11.87 -21.44
CA ALA A 407 -13.08 -12.25 -20.16
C ALA A 407 -11.65 -12.78 -20.36
N PRO A 408 -10.64 -11.91 -20.50
CA PRO A 408 -9.27 -12.38 -20.59
C PRO A 408 -8.79 -12.81 -19.20
N TYR A 409 -7.86 -13.76 -19.19
CA TYR A 409 -7.04 -13.93 -18.00
C TYR A 409 -6.15 -12.70 -17.84
N PHE A 410 -5.92 -12.32 -16.59
CA PHE A 410 -5.22 -11.11 -16.19
C PHE A 410 -3.83 -10.95 -16.82
N ASP A 411 -3.11 -12.06 -17.01
CA ASP A 411 -1.78 -12.14 -17.60
C ASP A 411 -1.75 -11.85 -19.12
N GLN A 412 -2.90 -11.80 -19.77
CA GLN A 412 -2.97 -11.56 -21.21
C GLN A 412 -3.00 -10.08 -21.57
N ILE A 413 -3.44 -9.18 -20.66
CA ILE A 413 -3.60 -7.74 -20.92
C ILE A 413 -2.26 -6.98 -20.76
N VAL A 414 -1.22 -7.43 -21.47
CA VAL A 414 0.12 -6.83 -21.41
C VAL A 414 0.39 -5.88 -22.59
N PRO A 415 1.10 -4.76 -22.37
CA PRO A 415 1.82 -4.04 -23.41
C PRO A 415 2.93 -4.92 -24.02
N ASN A 416 3.27 -4.66 -25.28
CA ASN A 416 4.18 -5.48 -26.07
C ASN A 416 5.66 -5.21 -25.68
N ASN A 417 6.04 -5.47 -24.43
CA ASN A 417 7.41 -5.31 -23.89
C ASN A 417 7.59 -5.70 -22.40
N ASP A 418 6.54 -6.12 -21.67
CA ASP A 418 6.65 -6.42 -20.24
C ASP A 418 6.84 -7.95 -20.02
N ARG A 419 8.13 -8.36 -19.95
CA ARG A 419 8.69 -9.72 -19.72
C ARG A 419 8.02 -10.94 -20.39
N ASP A 420 8.80 -11.62 -21.23
CA ASP A 420 8.60 -13.00 -21.75
C ASP A 420 7.34 -13.34 -22.56
N ASN A 421 6.34 -12.46 -22.66
CA ASN A 421 5.25 -12.64 -23.64
C ASN A 421 5.58 -11.98 -24.98
N THR A 422 5.83 -12.81 -26.00
CA THR A 422 6.12 -12.36 -27.38
C THR A 422 4.94 -11.72 -28.13
N VAL A 423 3.74 -11.67 -27.53
CA VAL A 423 2.53 -11.10 -28.14
C VAL A 423 1.76 -10.28 -27.10
N GLY A 424 2.11 -9.00 -26.95
CA GLY A 424 1.30 -8.08 -26.15
C GLY A 424 -0.08 -7.84 -26.77
N THR A 425 -1.14 -8.08 -25.99
CA THR A 425 -2.53 -8.03 -26.49
C THR A 425 -3.30 -6.78 -26.06
N ARG A 426 -2.69 -5.85 -25.28
CA ARG A 426 -3.34 -4.59 -24.85
C ARG A 426 -3.94 -3.80 -26.01
N GLY A 427 -3.16 -3.56 -27.06
CA GLY A 427 -3.64 -2.83 -28.24
C GLY A 427 -4.79 -3.52 -28.98
N GLN A 428 -4.98 -4.83 -28.77
CA GLN A 428 -6.11 -5.57 -29.33
C GLN A 428 -7.39 -5.37 -28.50
N TYR A 429 -7.28 -5.34 -27.17
CA TYR A 429 -8.39 -5.00 -26.28
C TYR A 429 -8.82 -3.54 -26.46
N ASP A 430 -7.87 -2.61 -26.59
CA ASP A 430 -8.17 -1.20 -26.87
C ASP A 430 -8.91 -1.05 -28.22
N ALA A 431 -8.48 -1.80 -29.24
CA ALA A 431 -9.17 -1.82 -30.53
C ALA A 431 -10.57 -2.44 -30.44
N PHE A 432 -10.75 -3.46 -29.61
CA PHE A 432 -12.06 -4.05 -29.34
C PHE A 432 -12.97 -3.01 -28.66
N LEU A 433 -12.55 -2.42 -27.54
CA LEU A 433 -13.32 -1.40 -26.81
C LEU A 433 -13.63 -0.18 -27.69
N GLY A 434 -12.67 0.27 -28.50
CA GLY A 434 -12.85 1.41 -29.40
C GLY A 434 -13.79 1.16 -30.59
N SER A 435 -14.11 -0.09 -30.92
CA SER A 435 -14.93 -0.43 -32.09
C SER A 435 -16.44 -0.32 -31.83
N SER A 436 -16.89 -0.28 -30.58
CA SER A 436 -18.28 -0.05 -30.21
C SER A 436 -18.41 0.38 -28.76
N ALA A 437 -19.24 1.39 -28.47
CA ALA A 437 -19.55 1.81 -27.10
C ALA A 437 -20.31 0.75 -26.27
N ALA A 438 -20.81 -0.31 -26.91
CA ALA A 438 -21.44 -1.44 -26.24
C ALA A 438 -20.42 -2.49 -25.74
N HIS A 439 -19.20 -2.50 -26.29
CA HIS A 439 -18.17 -3.47 -25.92
C HIS A 439 -17.62 -3.20 -24.52
N ARG A 440 -17.52 -4.26 -23.71
CA ARG A 440 -17.03 -4.27 -22.33
C ARG A 440 -15.90 -5.29 -22.17
N LEU A 441 -15.00 -5.02 -21.24
CA LEU A 441 -13.92 -5.91 -20.85
C LEU A 441 -14.13 -6.33 -19.39
N TRP A 442 -14.19 -7.61 -19.09
CA TRP A 442 -14.44 -8.10 -17.72
C TRP A 442 -13.24 -8.91 -17.26
N LEU A 443 -12.65 -8.58 -16.12
CA LEU A 443 -11.55 -9.38 -15.56
C LEU A 443 -12.12 -10.58 -14.81
N VAL A 444 -11.50 -11.75 -15.00
CA VAL A 444 -11.97 -13.00 -14.37
C VAL A 444 -10.97 -13.54 -13.34
N THR A 445 -11.49 -14.00 -12.20
CA THR A 445 -10.77 -14.83 -11.22
C THR A 445 -11.38 -16.23 -11.12
N ALA A 446 -10.52 -17.26 -11.25
CA ALA A 446 -10.88 -18.67 -11.11
C ALA A 446 -9.65 -19.51 -10.68
N CYS A 447 -9.70 -20.83 -10.90
CA CYS A 447 -8.58 -21.75 -10.68
C CYS A 447 -7.29 -21.34 -11.38
N ASN A 448 -7.37 -20.53 -12.44
CA ASN A 448 -6.22 -20.02 -13.15
C ASN A 448 -5.29 -19.24 -12.21
N ALA A 449 -5.83 -18.53 -11.20
CA ALA A 449 -5.08 -17.85 -10.15
C ALA A 449 -4.12 -18.78 -9.37
N GLY A 450 -4.30 -20.10 -9.42
CA GLY A 450 -3.46 -21.07 -8.71
C GLY A 450 -3.07 -22.29 -9.51
N ALA A 451 -3.15 -22.21 -10.84
CA ALA A 451 -3.08 -23.33 -11.78
C ALA A 451 -4.28 -24.30 -11.69
N CYS A 452 -4.98 -24.47 -12.83
CA CYS A 452 -6.05 -25.44 -12.96
C CYS A 452 -5.50 -26.86 -13.18
N GLY A 453 -6.06 -27.85 -12.48
CA GLY A 453 -5.75 -29.27 -12.67
C GLY A 453 -6.20 -29.79 -14.05
N ASP A 454 -5.32 -30.55 -14.70
CA ASP A 454 -5.58 -31.47 -15.82
C ASP A 454 -6.04 -30.98 -17.21
N ASP A 455 -6.30 -29.69 -17.45
CA ASP A 455 -6.56 -29.20 -18.81
C ASP A 455 -5.26 -29.11 -19.64
N ASN A 456 -4.92 -30.25 -20.24
CA ASN A 456 -3.90 -30.43 -21.25
C ASN A 456 -4.27 -29.75 -22.59
N ASP A 457 -4.99 -28.62 -22.61
CA ASP A 457 -5.27 -27.82 -23.81
C ASP A 457 -4.27 -26.65 -23.92
N TRP A 458 -3.01 -27.06 -24.12
CA TRP A 458 -1.91 -26.40 -24.82
C TRP A 458 -2.00 -24.88 -25.11
N LEU A 459 -1.48 -24.06 -24.18
CA LEU A 459 -0.69 -22.84 -24.47
C LEU A 459 -0.08 -22.16 -23.23
N TYR A 460 -0.37 -22.62 -22.01
CA TYR A 460 -0.03 -21.88 -20.78
C TYR A 460 0.65 -22.74 -19.72
N ALA A 461 1.98 -22.90 -19.83
CA ALA A 461 2.93 -23.09 -18.72
C ALA A 461 4.36 -23.13 -19.31
N PRO A 462 5.30 -22.34 -18.79
CA PRO A 462 6.02 -22.81 -17.60
C PRO A 462 6.39 -21.71 -16.57
N ASP A 463 6.57 -22.13 -15.32
CA ASP A 463 7.39 -21.50 -14.27
C ASP A 463 7.04 -20.09 -13.70
N ASN A 464 6.11 -19.31 -14.27
CA ASN A 464 5.91 -17.89 -13.91
C ASN A 464 4.55 -17.49 -13.29
N TYR A 465 3.68 -18.44 -12.89
CA TYR A 465 2.32 -18.10 -12.44
C TYR A 465 2.20 -17.89 -10.91
N THR A 466 1.70 -16.72 -10.46
CA THR A 466 1.94 -16.24 -9.07
C THR A 466 0.75 -15.69 -8.29
N GLY A 467 -0.46 -16.18 -8.52
CA GLY A 467 -1.50 -16.07 -7.49
C GLY A 467 -2.47 -14.90 -7.56
N SER A 468 -2.18 -13.82 -8.29
CA SER A 468 -2.87 -12.53 -8.09
C SER A 468 -3.55 -11.96 -9.34
N PRO A 469 -4.75 -11.35 -9.21
CA PRO A 469 -5.65 -11.39 -8.04
C PRO A 469 -6.22 -12.81 -7.84
N GLY A 470 -6.53 -13.17 -6.59
CA GLY A 470 -6.98 -14.51 -6.23
C GLY A 470 -7.83 -14.51 -4.96
N TYR A 471 -8.83 -15.41 -4.92
CA TYR A 471 -9.78 -15.56 -3.81
C TYR A 471 -9.58 -16.89 -3.05
N ALA A 472 -8.35 -17.40 -3.01
CA ALA A 472 -8.02 -18.57 -2.20
C ALA A 472 -7.99 -18.23 -0.72
N ILE A 473 -8.30 -19.20 0.14
CA ILE A 473 -8.27 -19.05 1.61
C ILE A 473 -6.86 -18.74 2.10
N ASP A 474 -5.86 -19.39 1.51
CA ASP A 474 -4.44 -19.24 1.83
C ASP A 474 -3.73 -18.16 0.99
N ALA A 475 -4.48 -17.42 0.16
CA ALA A 475 -3.92 -16.30 -0.58
C ALA A 475 -3.63 -15.12 0.37
N PRO A 476 -2.55 -14.35 0.11
CA PRO A 476 -2.34 -13.06 0.74
C PRO A 476 -3.60 -12.20 0.63
N ALA A 477 -4.08 -11.68 1.76
CA ALA A 477 -5.35 -10.97 1.84
C ALA A 477 -5.51 -9.79 0.88
N ASN A 478 -4.39 -9.11 0.58
CA ASN A 478 -4.35 -8.01 -0.38
C ASN A 478 -4.74 -8.46 -1.79
N GLN A 479 -4.54 -9.74 -2.16
CA GLN A 479 -5.01 -10.26 -3.44
C GLN A 479 -6.53 -10.24 -3.56
N ALA A 480 -7.26 -10.56 -2.48
CA ALA A 480 -8.72 -10.55 -2.49
C ALA A 480 -9.34 -9.14 -2.57
N ARG A 481 -8.57 -8.11 -2.17
CA ARG A 481 -8.97 -6.69 -2.25
C ARG A 481 -8.52 -6.00 -3.55
N SER A 482 -7.53 -6.55 -4.25
CA SER A 482 -6.84 -5.89 -5.37
C SER A 482 -7.60 -5.83 -6.70
N MET A 483 -8.62 -6.66 -6.91
CA MET A 483 -9.28 -6.79 -8.21
C MET A 483 -9.82 -5.44 -8.76
N PRO A 484 -10.51 -4.59 -7.98
CA PRO A 484 -11.04 -3.34 -8.53
C PRO A 484 -9.95 -2.32 -8.90
N TRP A 485 -8.80 -2.37 -8.23
CA TRP A 485 -7.63 -1.57 -8.60
C TRP A 485 -7.06 -1.99 -9.96
N PHE A 486 -7.04 -3.30 -10.23
CA PHE A 486 -6.66 -3.80 -11.54
C PHE A 486 -7.67 -3.43 -12.61
N ILE A 487 -8.96 -3.48 -12.31
CA ILE A 487 -10.01 -3.08 -13.24
C ILE A 487 -9.83 -1.60 -13.64
N ASP A 488 -9.58 -0.73 -12.67
CA ASP A 488 -9.31 0.69 -12.89
C ASP A 488 -8.06 0.89 -13.77
N ARG A 489 -6.94 0.24 -13.42
CA ARG A 489 -5.69 0.25 -14.20
C ARG A 489 -5.88 -0.18 -15.65
N PHE A 490 -6.67 -1.23 -15.87
CA PHE A 490 -6.87 -1.81 -17.19
C PHE A 490 -8.00 -1.17 -18.00
N ASP A 491 -8.64 -0.12 -17.48
CA ASP A 491 -9.86 0.42 -18.10
C ASP A 491 -10.86 -0.70 -18.43
N ALA A 492 -10.93 -1.68 -17.52
CA ALA A 492 -11.86 -2.78 -17.61
C ALA A 492 -13.21 -2.32 -17.06
N THR A 493 -14.27 -2.97 -17.52
CA THR A 493 -15.65 -2.60 -17.21
C THR A 493 -16.20 -3.33 -15.99
N GLY A 494 -15.67 -4.49 -15.61
CA GLY A 494 -16.29 -5.29 -14.55
C GLY A 494 -15.47 -6.48 -14.12
N GLU A 495 -16.00 -7.17 -13.11
CA GLU A 495 -15.38 -8.34 -12.50
C GLU A 495 -16.28 -9.57 -12.62
N LEU A 496 -15.69 -10.70 -12.97
CA LEU A 496 -16.33 -12.00 -13.01
C LEU A 496 -15.60 -12.99 -12.10
N HIS A 497 -16.35 -13.68 -11.24
CA HIS A 497 -15.85 -14.81 -10.46
C HIS A 497 -16.71 -16.04 -10.70
N TRP A 498 -16.06 -17.18 -10.98
CA TRP A 498 -16.72 -18.35 -11.57
C TRP A 498 -17.57 -19.19 -10.60
N ALA A 499 -17.32 -19.16 -9.28
CA ALA A 499 -18.10 -19.97 -8.33
C ALA A 499 -18.17 -19.37 -6.91
N ALA A 500 -19.31 -18.77 -6.58
CA ALA A 500 -19.58 -18.24 -5.24
C ALA A 500 -20.13 -19.27 -4.25
N VAL A 501 -20.79 -20.35 -4.70
CA VAL A 501 -21.48 -21.32 -3.82
C VAL A 501 -21.46 -22.77 -4.30
N GLN A 502 -20.63 -23.12 -5.29
CA GLN A 502 -20.64 -24.46 -5.90
C GLN A 502 -20.31 -25.58 -4.91
N ARG A 503 -19.31 -25.34 -4.06
CA ARG A 503 -18.80 -26.29 -3.06
C ARG A 503 -19.28 -25.97 -1.64
N LEU A 504 -20.42 -25.29 -1.53
CA LEU A 504 -20.96 -24.84 -0.25
C LEU A 504 -21.18 -25.99 0.75
N SER A 505 -21.58 -27.18 0.30
CA SER A 505 -21.83 -28.34 1.17
C SER A 505 -20.57 -28.90 1.83
N THR A 506 -19.39 -28.66 1.24
CA THR A 506 -18.11 -29.11 1.77
C THR A 506 -17.32 -27.99 2.45
N ALA A 507 -17.78 -26.73 2.36
CA ALA A 507 -17.12 -25.54 2.91
C ALA A 507 -16.55 -25.72 4.32
N TRP A 508 -17.33 -26.27 5.26
CA TRP A 508 -16.89 -26.50 6.66
C TRP A 508 -15.86 -27.63 6.85
N ASN A 509 -15.67 -28.48 5.85
CA ASN A 509 -14.86 -29.71 5.92
C ASN A 509 -13.59 -29.64 5.09
N ASP A 510 -13.63 -28.99 3.92
CA ASP A 510 -12.49 -28.87 3.00
C ASP A 510 -12.23 -27.43 2.52
N GLY A 511 -12.87 -26.44 3.16
CA GLY A 511 -12.81 -25.05 2.73
C GLY A 511 -13.59 -24.78 1.44
N GLY A 512 -14.31 -25.77 0.90
CA GLY A 512 -14.99 -25.68 -0.39
C GLY A 512 -14.04 -25.93 -1.56
N SER A 513 -13.01 -26.76 -1.35
CA SER A 513 -12.03 -27.11 -2.38
C SER A 513 -12.69 -27.70 -3.63
N TYR A 514 -12.20 -27.29 -4.79
CA TYR A 514 -12.62 -27.82 -6.09
C TYR A 514 -11.49 -28.68 -6.66
N PHE A 515 -11.83 -29.83 -7.29
CA PHE A 515 -10.87 -30.88 -7.68
C PHE A 515 -9.69 -30.39 -8.54
N ASP A 516 -9.85 -29.24 -9.21
CA ASP A 516 -8.87 -28.66 -10.12
C ASP A 516 -8.47 -27.21 -9.73
N GLY A 517 -8.82 -26.71 -8.53
CA GLY A 517 -8.64 -25.30 -8.13
C GLY A 517 -8.01 -25.07 -6.73
N MET A 518 -7.88 -23.80 -6.34
CA MET A 518 -7.33 -23.39 -5.04
C MET A 518 -8.31 -23.63 -3.87
N ASN A 519 -7.81 -23.62 -2.63
CA ASN A 519 -8.67 -23.74 -1.44
C ASN A 519 -9.70 -22.61 -1.41
N GLY A 520 -10.98 -22.96 -1.37
CA GLY A 520 -12.09 -21.99 -1.37
C GLY A 520 -12.47 -21.43 -2.74
N ASP A 521 -11.84 -21.85 -3.84
CA ASP A 521 -12.20 -21.42 -5.19
C ASP A 521 -13.65 -21.79 -5.59
N GLY A 522 -14.22 -22.83 -4.97
CA GLY A 522 -15.59 -23.27 -5.24
C GLY A 522 -16.68 -22.55 -4.41
N THR A 523 -16.33 -21.70 -3.44
CA THR A 523 -17.31 -20.98 -2.61
C THR A 523 -16.71 -19.79 -1.85
N LEU A 524 -17.47 -18.69 -1.77
CA LEU A 524 -17.19 -17.52 -0.92
C LEU A 524 -18.04 -17.50 0.36
N PHE A 525 -18.91 -18.50 0.54
CA PHE A 525 -19.83 -18.60 1.67
C PHE A 525 -19.70 -19.96 2.39
N TYR A 526 -20.30 -20.02 3.58
CA TYR A 526 -20.48 -21.22 4.38
C TYR A 526 -21.97 -21.44 4.72
N PRO A 527 -22.46 -22.69 4.81
CA PRO A 527 -23.83 -22.96 5.18
C PRO A 527 -24.03 -22.90 6.70
N GLY A 528 -24.67 -21.84 7.19
CA GLY A 528 -25.02 -21.65 8.60
C GLY A 528 -26.26 -22.43 8.99
N THR A 529 -26.13 -23.74 9.23
CA THR A 529 -27.26 -24.56 9.71
C THR A 529 -27.45 -24.43 11.21
N THR A 530 -28.70 -24.48 11.68
CA THR A 530 -29.02 -24.51 13.12
C THR A 530 -28.27 -25.59 13.89
N ALA A 531 -27.99 -26.74 13.26
CA ALA A 531 -27.20 -27.81 13.86
C ALA A 531 -25.72 -27.47 14.05
N ARG A 532 -25.18 -26.53 13.27
CA ARG A 532 -23.76 -26.15 13.25
C ARG A 532 -23.47 -24.90 14.07
N ILE A 533 -24.28 -23.85 13.88
CA ILE A 533 -24.03 -22.52 14.48
C ILE A 533 -25.03 -22.17 15.59
N GLY A 534 -25.98 -23.06 15.88
CA GLY A 534 -27.07 -22.78 16.83
C GLY A 534 -28.12 -21.82 16.27
N GLY A 535 -28.96 -21.29 17.16
CA GLY A 535 -30.14 -20.51 16.78
C GLY A 535 -31.33 -21.36 16.32
N THR A 536 -32.34 -20.72 15.73
CA THR A 536 -33.57 -21.37 15.26
C THR A 536 -33.76 -21.31 13.75
N HIS A 537 -32.95 -20.52 13.05
CA HIS A 537 -32.98 -20.37 11.61
C HIS A 537 -31.62 -20.62 10.96
N ASP A 538 -31.68 -21.20 9.77
CA ASP A 538 -30.54 -21.34 8.88
C ASP A 538 -30.24 -19.99 8.19
N ILE A 539 -28.97 -19.62 8.10
CA ILE A 539 -28.51 -18.37 7.49
C ILE A 539 -27.27 -18.60 6.60
N PRO A 540 -26.99 -17.71 5.64
CA PRO A 540 -25.69 -17.63 4.99
C PRO A 540 -24.62 -17.22 6.02
N ILE A 541 -23.43 -17.80 5.95
CA ILE A 541 -22.25 -17.37 6.70
C ILE A 541 -21.23 -16.81 5.73
N GLU A 542 -20.78 -15.59 6.00
CA GLU A 542 -19.82 -14.86 5.19
C GLU A 542 -18.39 -15.40 5.40
N SER A 543 -17.52 -15.16 4.42
CA SER A 543 -16.09 -15.43 4.55
C SER A 543 -15.28 -14.15 4.71
N ILE A 544 -14.09 -14.24 5.29
CA ILE A 544 -13.12 -13.15 5.34
C ILE A 544 -12.77 -12.68 3.92
N ARG A 545 -12.68 -13.60 2.96
CA ARG A 545 -12.46 -13.28 1.55
C ARG A 545 -13.56 -12.40 0.97
N LEU A 546 -14.83 -12.72 1.28
CA LEU A 546 -15.96 -11.92 0.85
C LEU A 546 -15.91 -10.49 1.41
N LYS A 547 -15.51 -10.31 2.68
CA LYS A 547 -15.30 -8.99 3.29
C LYS A 547 -14.19 -8.21 2.59
N ARG A 548 -13.07 -8.86 2.26
CA ARG A 548 -11.97 -8.22 1.51
C ARG A 548 -12.34 -7.83 0.08
N ILE A 549 -13.20 -8.62 -0.58
CA ILE A 549 -13.78 -8.27 -1.89
C ILE A 549 -14.66 -7.03 -1.75
N ARG A 550 -15.49 -6.94 -0.68
CA ARG A 550 -16.27 -5.74 -0.37
C ARG A 550 -15.35 -4.53 -0.17
N ASP A 551 -14.30 -4.64 0.63
CA ASP A 551 -13.36 -3.53 0.85
C ASP A 551 -12.76 -3.03 -0.48
N GLY A 552 -12.43 -3.95 -1.41
CA GLY A 552 -11.94 -3.56 -2.73
C GLY A 552 -13.00 -2.87 -3.58
N ARG A 553 -14.27 -3.30 -3.47
CA ARG A 553 -15.42 -2.65 -4.13
C ARG A 553 -15.68 -1.25 -3.55
N GLU A 554 -15.35 -1.03 -2.29
CA GLU A 554 -15.41 0.27 -1.64
C GLU A 554 -14.26 1.16 -2.12
N ASP A 555 -13.04 0.63 -2.24
CA ASP A 555 -11.89 1.32 -2.87
C ASP A 555 -12.21 1.80 -4.29
N TRP A 556 -12.94 0.99 -5.08
CA TRP A 556 -13.41 1.39 -6.40
C TRP A 556 -14.24 2.67 -6.38
N GLU A 557 -15.12 2.84 -5.38
CA GLU A 557 -15.92 4.06 -5.30
C GLU A 557 -15.06 5.28 -5.02
N TYR A 558 -13.95 5.14 -4.28
CA TYR A 558 -12.98 6.23 -4.08
C TYR A 558 -12.32 6.59 -5.41
N LEU A 559 -11.84 5.58 -6.15
CA LEU A 559 -11.23 5.77 -7.48
C LEU A 559 -12.17 6.53 -8.41
N GLN A 560 -13.43 6.08 -8.53
CA GLN A 560 -14.40 6.70 -9.43
C GLN A 560 -14.83 8.10 -8.96
N PHE A 561 -15.06 8.29 -7.66
CA PHE A 561 -15.37 9.60 -7.11
C PHE A 561 -14.26 10.61 -7.45
N LEU A 562 -13.00 10.26 -7.22
CA LEU A 562 -11.87 11.14 -7.50
C LEU A 562 -11.71 11.44 -8.99
N ARG A 563 -11.88 10.44 -9.86
CA ARG A 563 -11.87 10.63 -11.31
C ARG A 563 -12.95 11.60 -11.76
N ASP A 564 -14.17 11.45 -11.26
CA ASP A 564 -15.30 12.34 -11.55
C ASP A 564 -15.07 13.78 -11.05
N HIS A 565 -14.15 13.97 -10.10
CA HIS A 565 -13.77 15.28 -9.56
C HIS A 565 -12.43 15.81 -10.09
N GLY A 566 -11.94 15.26 -11.20
CA GLY A 566 -10.77 15.78 -11.91
C GLY A 566 -9.42 15.37 -11.32
N LYS A 567 -9.40 14.40 -10.40
CA LYS A 567 -8.19 13.83 -9.77
C LYS A 567 -7.66 12.58 -10.48
N GLY A 568 -8.02 12.41 -11.75
CA GLY A 568 -7.68 11.20 -12.51
C GLY A 568 -6.17 10.96 -12.64
N ALA A 569 -5.36 12.00 -12.77
CA ALA A 569 -3.91 11.87 -12.89
C ALA A 569 -3.26 11.44 -11.56
N GLU A 570 -3.75 11.95 -10.44
CA GLU A 570 -3.32 11.56 -9.10
C GLU A 570 -3.74 10.12 -8.79
N VAL A 571 -4.97 9.73 -9.17
CA VAL A 571 -5.42 8.33 -9.08
C VAL A 571 -4.54 7.41 -9.92
N ASP A 572 -4.24 7.77 -11.18
CA ASP A 572 -3.36 6.99 -12.04
C ASP A 572 -1.97 6.81 -11.40
N ALA A 573 -1.41 7.87 -10.79
CA ALA A 573 -0.13 7.80 -10.10
C ALA A 573 -0.15 6.87 -8.87
N ILE A 574 -1.22 6.89 -8.07
CA ILE A 574 -1.38 5.99 -6.91
C ILE A 574 -1.49 4.53 -7.38
N VAL A 575 -2.34 4.27 -8.40
CA VAL A 575 -2.55 2.92 -8.95
C VAL A 575 -1.27 2.40 -9.62
N ASP A 576 -0.57 3.24 -10.38
CA ASP A 576 0.71 2.92 -11.02
C ASP A 576 1.82 2.64 -10.00
N GLY A 577 1.88 3.43 -8.92
CA GLY A 577 2.83 3.24 -7.83
C GLY A 577 2.57 1.94 -7.06
N LEU A 578 1.30 1.64 -6.81
CA LEU A 578 0.89 0.41 -6.14
C LEU A 578 1.19 -0.83 -7.00
N TYR A 579 1.08 -0.78 -8.33
CA TYR A 579 1.25 -1.94 -9.22
C TYR A 579 2.33 -1.74 -10.30
N HIS A 580 3.53 -1.34 -9.87
CA HIS A 580 4.67 -1.01 -10.74
C HIS A 580 5.20 -2.18 -11.60
N ARG A 581 5.11 -3.44 -11.14
CA ARG A 581 5.52 -4.66 -11.87
C ARG A 581 4.54 -5.79 -11.65
N MET A 582 3.61 -5.94 -12.59
CA MET A 582 2.46 -6.82 -12.45
C MET A 582 2.77 -8.32 -12.48
N TYR A 583 3.97 -8.71 -12.96
CA TYR A 583 4.35 -10.10 -13.24
C TYR A 583 5.54 -10.61 -12.42
N ASP A 584 6.03 -9.82 -11.46
CA ASP A 584 7.03 -10.34 -10.52
C ASP A 584 6.31 -11.28 -9.55
N ALA A 585 6.78 -12.52 -9.60
CA ALA A 585 6.20 -13.73 -9.05
C ALA A 585 6.02 -13.78 -7.52
N THR A 586 6.26 -12.66 -6.86
CA THR A 586 6.77 -12.61 -5.50
C THR A 586 6.25 -11.40 -4.76
N TRP A 587 5.10 -10.85 -5.14
CA TRP A 587 4.49 -9.73 -4.42
C TRP A 587 4.27 -10.04 -2.91
N ALA A 588 4.09 -11.32 -2.56
CA ALA A 588 4.04 -11.81 -1.17
C ALA A 588 5.42 -12.13 -0.54
N LYS A 589 6.50 -12.24 -1.34
CA LYS A 589 7.87 -12.58 -0.91
C LYS A 589 8.85 -11.39 -0.88
N ASP A 590 8.55 -10.28 -1.56
CA ASP A 590 9.50 -9.18 -1.81
C ASP A 590 9.17 -7.85 -1.10
N GLY A 591 8.30 -7.85 -0.07
CA GLY A 591 8.18 -6.70 0.84
C GLY A 591 7.23 -5.57 0.44
N HIS A 592 6.46 -5.68 -0.65
CA HIS A 592 5.39 -4.74 -1.03
C HIS A 592 4.00 -5.24 -0.60
N GLY A 593 3.87 -5.66 0.67
CA GLY A 593 2.69 -6.37 1.18
C GLY A 593 1.46 -5.50 1.45
N ALA A 594 0.55 -6.02 2.28
CA ALA A 594 -0.69 -5.38 2.72
C ALA A 594 -0.58 -3.89 3.09
N GLY A 595 0.54 -3.47 3.69
CA GLY A 595 0.78 -2.07 4.05
C GLY A 595 0.80 -1.09 2.86
N SER A 596 1.28 -1.51 1.69
CA SER A 596 1.30 -0.65 0.49
C SER A 596 -0.10 -0.39 -0.05
N LEU A 597 -0.99 -1.39 0.01
CA LEU A 597 -2.39 -1.22 -0.39
C LEU A 597 -3.14 -0.30 0.58
N LEU A 598 -2.91 -0.47 1.88
CA LEU A 598 -3.50 0.43 2.90
C LEU A 598 -2.98 1.87 2.75
N ALA A 599 -1.68 2.05 2.46
CA ALA A 599 -1.12 3.36 2.17
C ALA A 599 -1.77 4.02 0.94
N ALA A 600 -1.90 3.27 -0.17
CA ALA A 600 -2.58 3.76 -1.36
C ALA A 600 -4.04 4.15 -1.08
N ARG A 601 -4.75 3.37 -0.26
CA ARG A 601 -6.11 3.71 0.16
C ARG A 601 -6.17 4.96 1.05
N ALA A 602 -5.18 5.17 1.91
CA ALA A 602 -5.04 6.37 2.71
C ALA A 602 -4.76 7.60 1.82
N ASP A 603 -3.95 7.46 0.77
CA ASP A 603 -3.70 8.51 -0.22
C ASP A 603 -4.99 8.90 -0.96
N LEU A 604 -5.81 7.91 -1.37
CA LEU A 604 -7.13 8.19 -1.96
C LEU A 604 -8.03 8.95 -0.98
N ALA A 605 -8.05 8.58 0.31
CA ALA A 605 -8.81 9.32 1.31
C ALA A 605 -8.32 10.77 1.45
N GLY A 606 -7.00 11.00 1.38
CA GLY A 606 -6.40 12.33 1.35
C GLY A 606 -6.90 13.19 0.20
N LEU A 607 -6.95 12.61 -1.01
CA LEU A 607 -7.51 13.29 -2.17
C LEU A 607 -9.02 13.57 -2.02
N VAL A 608 -9.77 12.68 -1.36
CA VAL A 608 -11.20 12.92 -1.10
C VAL A 608 -11.37 14.14 -0.21
N ARG A 609 -10.57 14.28 0.86
CA ARG A 609 -10.60 15.47 1.74
C ARG A 609 -10.36 16.77 0.97
N GLU A 610 -9.35 16.77 0.10
CA GLU A 610 -9.04 17.91 -0.77
C GLU A 610 -10.26 18.32 -1.62
N VAL A 611 -10.95 17.34 -2.20
CA VAL A 611 -12.10 17.55 -3.08
C VAL A 611 -13.35 17.97 -2.31
N THR A 612 -13.61 17.37 -1.13
CA THR A 612 -14.80 17.67 -0.32
C THR A 612 -14.66 18.96 0.47
N GLY A 613 -13.44 19.53 0.55
CA GLY A 613 -13.16 20.69 1.39
C GLY A 613 -13.28 20.36 2.87
N ASP A 614 -13.09 19.10 3.22
CA ASP A 614 -12.82 18.71 4.60
C ASP A 614 -11.45 19.30 4.90
N GLU A 615 -11.38 20.28 5.80
CA GLU A 615 -10.08 20.62 6.36
C GLU A 615 -9.56 19.31 6.95
N ASP A 616 -8.42 18.82 6.44
CA ASP A 616 -7.79 17.61 6.96
C ASP A 616 -7.89 17.67 8.49
N PRO A 617 -8.45 16.66 9.19
CA PRO A 617 -8.02 16.49 10.57
C PRO A 617 -6.51 16.38 10.44
N PRO A 618 -5.76 17.31 11.03
CA PRO A 618 -4.39 17.52 10.62
C PRO A 618 -3.67 16.19 10.75
N ALA A 619 -3.17 15.67 9.63
CA ALA A 619 -2.14 14.66 9.68
C ALA A 619 -1.08 15.21 10.67
N PRO A 620 -0.62 14.40 11.62
CA PRO A 620 0.14 14.88 12.78
C PRO A 620 1.51 15.46 12.41
N THR A 621 1.88 15.47 11.12
CA THR A 621 3.09 16.08 10.56
C THR A 621 3.09 17.62 10.62
N GLY A 622 1.98 18.24 11.03
CA GLY A 622 1.87 19.68 11.16
C GLY A 622 2.11 20.23 12.57
N ARG A 623 2.70 19.51 13.54
CA ARG A 623 2.89 20.05 14.91
C ARG A 623 4.31 19.92 15.43
N ILE A 624 4.76 20.96 16.14
CA ILE A 624 6.06 21.06 16.81
C ILE A 624 5.84 20.78 18.29
N VAL A 625 6.66 19.93 18.90
CA VAL A 625 6.71 19.75 20.36
C VAL A 625 7.93 20.47 20.92
N TYR A 626 7.76 21.22 22.01
CA TYR A 626 8.83 22.00 22.62
C TYR A 626 8.63 22.12 24.13
N SER A 627 9.70 22.46 24.85
CA SER A 627 9.62 22.80 26.28
C SER A 627 9.81 24.29 26.50
N THR A 628 8.99 24.90 27.37
CA THR A 628 9.05 26.34 27.66
C THR A 628 8.89 26.64 29.15
N THR A 629 9.48 27.77 29.59
CA THR A 629 9.30 28.31 30.96
C THR A 629 8.27 29.44 31.03
N ALA A 630 7.54 29.71 29.95
CA ALA A 630 6.62 30.86 29.87
C ALA A 630 5.60 30.91 31.03
N ASP A 631 5.23 29.76 31.59
CA ASP A 631 4.26 29.63 32.69
C ASP A 631 4.90 29.55 34.09
N GLY A 632 6.23 29.69 34.22
CA GLY A 632 6.95 29.73 35.49
C GLY A 632 7.64 28.43 35.94
N ASN A 633 7.34 27.29 35.30
CA ASN A 633 8.08 26.03 35.36
C ASN A 633 8.32 25.50 33.93
N VAL A 634 9.30 24.61 33.74
CA VAL A 634 9.58 24.03 32.40
C VAL A 634 8.52 22.97 32.10
N GLU A 635 7.79 23.12 31.00
CA GLU A 635 6.67 22.25 30.61
C GLU A 635 6.69 21.95 29.12
N ILE A 636 6.11 20.80 28.73
CA ILE A 636 5.96 20.37 27.34
C ILE A 636 4.71 20.99 26.72
N HIS A 637 4.89 21.56 25.53
CA HIS A 637 3.86 22.15 24.69
C HIS A 637 3.88 21.53 23.30
N SER A 638 2.74 21.57 22.61
CA SER A 638 2.67 21.33 21.16
C SER A 638 1.97 22.48 20.45
N ILE A 639 2.50 22.92 19.33
CA ILE A 639 1.92 24.00 18.51
C ILE A 639 1.85 23.53 17.06
N ALA A 640 0.85 23.98 16.30
CA ALA A 640 0.86 23.74 14.87
C ALA A 640 2.05 24.45 14.20
N VAL A 641 2.59 23.89 13.13
CA VAL A 641 3.74 24.41 12.34
C VAL A 641 3.45 25.79 11.76
N ASN A 642 2.16 26.14 11.61
CA ASN A 642 1.70 27.47 11.21
C ASN A 642 1.62 28.48 12.38
N GLY A 643 2.06 28.10 13.58
CA GLY A 643 2.06 28.93 14.79
C GLY A 643 0.70 29.07 15.48
N THR A 644 -0.30 28.30 15.06
CA THR A 644 -1.62 28.29 15.70
C THR A 644 -1.74 27.17 16.74
N ASP A 645 -2.75 27.28 17.61
CA ASP A 645 -3.16 26.17 18.49
C ASP A 645 -2.03 25.64 19.38
N ASP A 646 -1.33 26.52 20.10
CA ASP A 646 -0.39 26.14 21.17
C ASP A 646 -1.15 25.48 22.33
N ARG A 647 -0.74 24.25 22.66
CA ARG A 647 -1.33 23.40 23.70
C ARG A 647 -0.27 23.00 24.69
N ARG A 648 -0.47 23.37 25.96
CA ARG A 648 0.28 22.81 27.09
C ARG A 648 -0.10 21.35 27.31
N LEU A 649 0.86 20.44 27.26
CA LEU A 649 0.67 18.99 27.41
C LEU A 649 0.99 18.49 28.82
N THR A 650 1.91 19.14 29.53
CA THR A 650 2.29 18.78 30.91
C THR A 650 2.02 19.94 31.87
N ASN A 651 1.72 19.63 33.13
CA ASN A 651 1.44 20.62 34.16
C ASN A 651 1.77 20.07 35.56
N ASP A 652 3.05 19.93 35.87
CA ASP A 652 3.49 19.40 37.16
C ASP A 652 4.68 20.14 37.77
N ALA A 653 4.92 19.89 39.05
CA ALA A 653 5.91 20.64 39.82
C ALA A 653 7.37 20.28 39.46
N ALA A 654 7.60 19.13 38.82
CA ALA A 654 8.91 18.77 38.31
C ALA A 654 9.11 19.41 36.92
N PRO A 655 10.32 19.85 36.58
CA PRO A 655 10.58 20.39 35.25
C PRO A 655 10.48 19.28 34.21
N ASP A 656 9.69 19.52 33.16
CA ASP A 656 9.54 18.63 32.01
C ASP A 656 10.25 19.23 30.80
N GLY A 657 11.24 18.53 30.25
CA GLY A 657 12.07 19.03 29.16
C GLY A 657 12.52 17.95 28.19
N PHE A 658 13.09 18.39 27.07
CA PHE A 658 13.59 17.51 25.99
C PHE A 658 12.52 16.59 25.41
N PRO A 659 11.41 17.12 24.87
CA PRO A 659 10.42 16.29 24.21
C PRO A 659 10.91 15.82 22.83
N SER A 660 10.47 14.63 22.40
CA SER A 660 10.75 14.05 21.09
C SER A 660 9.54 13.26 20.59
N TRP A 661 9.15 13.50 19.34
CA TRP A 661 8.08 12.78 18.66
C TRP A 661 8.50 11.36 18.29
N SER A 662 7.60 10.40 18.41
CA SER A 662 7.75 9.11 17.75
C SER A 662 7.65 9.27 16.22
N PRO A 663 8.29 8.41 15.42
CA PRO A 663 8.30 8.56 13.96
C PRO A 663 6.91 8.50 13.31
N ASP A 664 5.99 7.75 13.90
CA ASP A 664 4.57 7.68 13.52
C ASP A 664 3.74 8.86 14.03
N SER A 665 4.37 9.80 14.75
CA SER A 665 3.74 10.97 15.40
C SER A 665 2.59 10.65 16.37
N THR A 666 2.52 9.41 16.88
CA THR A 666 1.45 9.00 17.81
C THR A 666 1.82 9.25 19.28
N LYS A 667 3.11 9.38 19.61
CA LYS A 667 3.63 9.50 20.97
C LYS A 667 4.68 10.58 21.11
N ILE A 668 4.83 11.06 22.33
CA ILE A 668 5.87 12.01 22.75
C ILE A 668 6.63 11.39 23.91
N ALA A 669 7.96 11.33 23.80
CA ALA A 669 8.85 11.01 24.90
C ALA A 669 9.51 12.27 25.45
N TRP A 670 9.68 12.39 26.77
CA TRP A 670 10.35 13.54 27.38
C TRP A 670 11.06 13.16 28.69
N SER A 671 11.77 14.12 29.26
CA SER A 671 12.48 13.99 30.54
C SER A 671 11.74 14.75 31.64
N ARG A 672 11.43 14.08 32.74
CA ARG A 672 10.81 14.70 33.92
C ARG A 672 11.76 14.72 35.11
N GLY A 673 11.95 15.89 35.71
CA GLY A 673 12.74 16.10 36.92
C GLY A 673 14.20 16.53 36.66
N THR A 674 14.98 16.59 37.74
CA THR A 674 16.39 17.01 37.71
C THR A 674 17.31 15.88 38.20
N GLN A 675 18.61 15.97 37.95
CA GLN A 675 19.58 15.02 38.50
C GLN A 675 19.53 14.98 40.04
N ALA A 676 19.28 16.11 40.70
CA ALA A 676 19.15 16.17 42.15
C ALA A 676 17.95 15.35 42.68
N THR A 677 16.87 15.27 41.90
CA THR A 677 15.63 14.57 42.27
C THR A 677 15.51 13.17 41.66
N GLY A 678 16.37 12.81 40.70
CA GLY A 678 16.25 11.57 39.92
C GLY A 678 15.40 11.75 38.68
N ALA A 679 15.96 12.31 37.59
CA ALA A 679 15.19 12.56 36.37
C ALA A 679 14.88 11.27 35.59
N ASN A 680 13.69 11.18 35.01
CA ASN A 680 13.21 9.98 34.32
C ASN A 680 12.73 10.28 32.90
N ILE A 681 12.85 9.30 32.00
CA ILE A 681 12.17 9.32 30.71
C ILE A 681 10.72 8.91 30.91
N TRP A 682 9.83 9.69 30.32
CA TRP A 682 8.40 9.45 30.25
C TRP A 682 7.93 9.38 28.81
N VAL A 683 6.78 8.73 28.58
CA VAL A 683 6.10 8.68 27.29
C VAL A 683 4.61 8.96 27.47
N MET A 684 3.99 9.64 26.52
CA MET A 684 2.57 9.99 26.47
C MET A 684 2.08 9.91 25.04
N ASN A 685 0.76 9.84 24.87
CA ASN A 685 0.13 10.00 23.56
C ASN A 685 0.29 11.45 23.08
N HIS A 686 0.20 11.66 21.77
CA HIS A 686 0.37 12.97 21.12
C HIS A 686 -0.50 14.11 21.69
N ASP A 687 -1.67 13.76 22.25
CA ASP A 687 -2.62 14.69 22.86
C ASP A 687 -2.31 15.04 24.33
N GLY A 688 -1.22 14.49 24.88
CA GLY A 688 -0.81 14.64 26.28
C GLY A 688 -1.42 13.61 27.23
N SER A 689 -2.28 12.71 26.75
CA SER A 689 -2.88 11.64 27.56
C SER A 689 -1.93 10.47 27.78
N GLY A 690 -2.20 9.62 28.78
CA GLY A 690 -1.47 8.35 28.96
C GLY A 690 -0.01 8.48 29.41
N ALA A 691 0.39 9.62 30.01
CA ALA A 691 1.73 9.84 30.53
C ALA A 691 2.20 8.75 31.51
N THR A 692 3.27 8.03 31.17
CA THR A 692 3.86 6.94 31.97
C THR A 692 5.39 7.01 32.01
N PRO A 693 6.04 6.68 33.15
CA PRO A 693 7.50 6.66 33.25
C PRO A 693 8.06 5.37 32.65
N LEU A 694 9.11 5.49 31.82
CA LEU A 694 9.87 4.36 31.28
C LEU A 694 11.12 4.03 32.08
N THR A 695 11.64 4.98 32.87
CA THR A 695 12.81 4.77 33.73
C THR A 695 12.53 5.07 35.20
N SER A 696 13.43 4.61 36.09
CA SER A 696 13.42 4.92 37.52
C SER A 696 14.83 5.24 38.01
N SER A 697 15.19 6.52 37.99
CA SER A 697 16.48 7.07 38.37
C SER A 697 16.48 7.49 39.84
N PRO A 698 17.46 7.04 40.65
CA PRO A 698 17.63 7.56 42.00
C PRO A 698 18.16 9.00 41.99
N ALA A 699 18.03 9.70 43.12
CA ALA A 699 18.65 11.02 43.32
C ALA A 699 20.17 10.95 43.09
N GLY A 700 20.71 11.91 42.33
CA GLY A 700 22.09 11.92 41.85
C GLY A 700 22.29 11.22 40.50
N THR A 701 21.22 10.70 39.88
CA THR A 701 21.22 10.17 38.52
C THR A 701 20.12 10.85 37.69
N SER A 702 20.34 11.07 36.41
CA SER A 702 19.32 11.59 35.50
C SER A 702 19.24 10.74 34.24
N ALA A 703 18.03 10.48 33.78
CA ALA A 703 17.74 10.04 32.42
C ALA A 703 17.09 11.22 31.68
N SER A 704 17.70 11.64 30.57
CA SER A 704 17.29 12.84 29.84
C SER A 704 17.52 12.75 28.33
N LYS A 705 16.99 13.70 27.55
CA LYS A 705 17.20 13.83 26.10
C LYS A 705 16.84 12.55 25.32
N PRO A 706 15.59 12.09 25.41
CA PRO A 706 15.12 10.93 24.66
C PRO A 706 15.07 11.22 23.17
N THR A 707 15.46 10.25 22.34
CA THR A 707 15.21 10.24 20.90
C THR A 707 14.74 8.85 20.47
N TRP A 708 13.88 8.80 19.47
CA TRP A 708 13.39 7.55 18.89
C TRP A 708 14.34 7.06 17.80
N SER A 709 14.39 5.75 17.56
CA SER A 709 14.89 5.23 16.29
C SER A 709 13.88 5.53 15.17
N PRO A 710 14.32 5.68 13.91
CA PRO A 710 13.43 6.00 12.80
C PRO A 710 12.30 4.98 12.54
N ASP A 711 12.51 3.73 12.93
CA ASP A 711 11.51 2.65 12.87
C ASP A 711 10.58 2.60 14.11
N GLY A 712 10.78 3.49 15.09
CA GLY A 712 10.01 3.57 16.33
C GLY A 712 10.24 2.42 17.33
N THR A 713 11.15 1.49 17.04
CA THR A 713 11.33 0.27 17.86
C THR A 713 12.18 0.50 19.12
N TRP A 714 13.10 1.46 19.08
CA TRP A 714 14.04 1.76 20.15
C TRP A 714 13.93 3.21 20.62
N LEU A 715 14.25 3.42 21.89
CA LEU A 715 14.42 4.74 22.47
C LEU A 715 15.84 4.86 23.05
N TYR A 716 16.53 5.92 22.65
CA TYR A 716 17.85 6.29 23.12
C TYR A 716 17.74 7.49 24.06
N TYR A 717 18.56 7.53 25.11
CA TYR A 717 18.55 8.64 26.06
C TYR A 717 19.88 8.77 26.78
N VAL A 718 20.18 9.95 27.33
CA VAL A 718 21.37 10.19 28.15
C VAL A 718 21.11 9.81 29.60
N ARG A 719 21.96 8.94 30.14
CA ARG A 719 22.06 8.70 31.59
C ARG A 719 23.30 9.40 32.13
N THR A 720 23.12 10.29 33.11
CA THR A 720 24.22 10.97 33.81
C THR A 720 24.24 10.61 35.28
N ASP A 721 25.39 10.13 35.75
CA ASP A 721 25.67 9.87 37.16
C ASP A 721 27.08 10.37 37.56
N ASN A 722 27.55 10.00 38.75
CA ASN A 722 28.86 10.39 39.26
C ASN A 722 30.06 9.84 38.45
N THR A 723 29.82 8.93 37.51
CA THR A 723 30.84 8.31 36.66
C THR A 723 30.91 8.94 35.27
N GLY A 724 29.96 9.80 34.91
CA GLY A 724 29.87 10.49 33.62
C GLY A 724 28.54 10.25 32.93
N SER A 725 28.46 10.65 31.66
CA SER A 725 27.26 10.51 30.84
C SER A 725 27.41 9.40 29.79
N GLN A 726 26.34 8.62 29.66
CA GLN A 726 26.27 7.49 28.75
C GLN A 726 24.96 7.54 27.98
N ILE A 727 25.03 7.26 26.68
CA ILE A 727 23.85 7.03 25.87
C ILE A 727 23.38 5.61 26.12
N MET A 728 22.14 5.50 26.56
CA MET A 728 21.43 4.29 26.87
C MET A 728 20.44 3.98 25.74
N ARG A 729 20.23 2.71 25.45
CA ARG A 729 19.18 2.22 24.53
C ARG A 729 18.25 1.28 25.28
N MET A 730 16.94 1.45 25.09
CA MET A 730 15.89 0.56 25.57
C MET A 730 14.79 0.37 24.53
N PRO A 731 13.97 -0.69 24.60
CA PRO A 731 12.79 -0.81 23.75
C PRO A 731 11.84 0.38 23.96
N ALA A 732 11.19 0.84 22.89
CA ALA A 732 10.28 1.99 22.94
C ALA A 732 9.09 1.84 23.91
N GLY A 733 8.61 0.60 24.08
CA GLY A 733 7.57 0.26 25.07
C GLY A 733 8.05 0.18 26.53
N GLY A 734 9.32 0.51 26.79
CA GLY A 734 9.97 0.33 28.09
C GLY A 734 10.61 -1.06 28.25
N GLY A 735 11.59 -1.16 29.15
CA GLY A 735 12.32 -2.41 29.38
C GLY A 735 13.74 -2.21 29.89
N ALA A 736 14.55 -3.27 29.83
CA ALA A 736 15.94 -3.20 30.25
C ALA A 736 16.77 -2.29 29.31
N ALA A 737 17.43 -1.28 29.88
CA ALA A 737 18.30 -0.37 29.15
C ALA A 737 19.75 -0.85 29.13
N THR A 738 20.44 -0.64 28.01
CA THR A 738 21.86 -1.00 27.80
C THR A 738 22.67 0.21 27.38
N ALA A 739 23.90 0.34 27.86
CA ALA A 739 24.78 1.45 27.47
C ALA A 739 25.35 1.20 26.07
N VAL A 740 25.27 2.20 25.20
CA VAL A 740 25.74 2.17 23.81
C VAL A 740 27.12 2.80 23.71
N VAL A 741 27.26 4.04 24.20
CA VAL A 741 28.49 4.83 24.13
C VAL A 741 28.51 5.89 25.22
N ALA A 742 29.69 6.43 25.56
CA ALA A 742 29.82 7.57 26.45
C ALA A 742 29.60 8.87 25.65
N GLY A 743 28.71 9.75 26.09
CA GLY A 743 28.34 10.93 25.32
C GLY A 743 27.05 11.58 25.80
N TYR A 744 26.65 12.60 25.05
CA TYR A 744 25.46 13.41 25.25
C TYR A 744 24.69 13.53 23.92
N ASP A 745 23.43 13.96 24.01
CA ASP A 745 22.61 14.41 22.87
C ASP A 745 22.53 13.40 21.71
N PRO A 746 21.97 12.20 21.94
CA PRO A 746 21.85 11.20 20.91
C PRO A 746 20.80 11.61 19.87
N SER A 747 21.13 11.40 18.60
CA SER A 747 20.18 11.29 17.47
C SER A 747 20.50 10.02 16.67
N VAL A 748 19.51 9.48 15.96
CA VAL A 748 19.62 8.15 15.32
C VAL A 748 19.35 8.27 13.84
N HIS A 749 20.33 7.86 13.05
CA HIS A 749 20.23 7.80 11.60
C HIS A 749 19.37 6.61 11.14
N PRO A 750 18.71 6.69 9.97
CA PRO A 750 17.98 5.56 9.38
C PRO A 750 18.80 4.27 9.22
N ASP A 751 20.11 4.37 8.98
CA ASP A 751 21.03 3.22 8.88
C ASP A 751 21.43 2.61 10.25
N GLY A 752 20.95 3.16 11.35
CA GLY A 752 21.23 2.73 12.71
C GLY A 752 22.49 3.32 13.34
N ARG A 753 23.21 4.24 12.68
CA ARG A 753 24.26 5.04 13.33
C ARG A 753 23.66 5.92 14.42
N VAL A 754 24.35 6.00 15.56
CA VAL A 754 23.99 6.92 16.64
C VAL A 754 24.94 8.10 16.58
N TYR A 755 24.41 9.29 16.28
CA TYR A 755 25.15 10.54 16.38
C TYR A 755 25.05 11.07 17.80
N TYR A 756 26.14 11.62 18.31
CA TYR A 756 26.22 12.09 19.70
C TYR A 756 27.33 13.11 19.90
N SER A 757 27.18 13.95 20.92
CA SER A 757 28.24 14.87 21.34
C SER A 757 29.14 14.24 22.41
N HIS A 758 30.46 14.42 22.30
CA HIS A 758 31.46 13.90 23.25
C HIS A 758 32.54 14.94 23.56
N ALA A 759 32.96 15.01 24.82
CA ALA A 759 33.93 16.00 25.28
C ALA A 759 35.38 15.54 25.05
N ILE A 760 36.14 16.27 24.21
CA ILE A 760 37.55 15.98 23.91
C ILE A 760 38.38 17.29 23.89
N PHE A 761 39.59 17.27 24.47
CA PHE A 761 40.65 18.30 24.35
C PHE A 761 40.22 19.79 24.30
N GLY A 762 39.31 20.22 25.19
CA GLY A 762 38.96 21.64 25.33
C GLY A 762 37.65 22.07 24.64
N GLY A 763 36.84 21.13 24.15
CA GLY A 763 35.48 21.38 23.63
C GLY A 763 34.63 20.09 23.52
N GLN A 764 33.35 20.21 23.18
CA GLN A 764 32.51 19.07 22.73
C GLN A 764 32.57 18.96 21.21
N HIS A 765 32.50 17.73 20.69
CA HIS A 765 32.57 17.39 19.27
C HIS A 765 31.47 16.39 18.95
N VAL A 766 30.98 16.37 17.70
CA VAL A 766 29.98 15.39 17.23
C VAL A 766 30.68 14.15 16.69
N TYR A 767 30.22 12.97 17.12
CA TYR A 767 30.70 11.66 16.70
C TYR A 767 29.55 10.81 16.18
N ALA A 768 29.84 9.89 15.26
CA ALA A 768 28.95 8.84 14.83
C ALA A 768 29.43 7.48 15.37
N LYS A 769 28.55 6.74 16.03
CA LYS A 769 28.77 5.33 16.39
C LYS A 769 28.27 4.45 15.26
N THR A 770 29.19 3.81 14.54
CA THR A 770 28.84 2.84 13.50
C THR A 770 28.39 1.50 14.10
N PRO A 771 27.56 0.71 13.41
CA PRO A 771 27.16 -0.64 13.85
C PRO A 771 28.35 -1.58 14.12
N GLY A 772 29.52 -1.31 13.51
CA GLY A 772 30.78 -2.03 13.75
C GLY A 772 31.51 -1.65 15.05
N GLY A 773 30.98 -0.69 15.82
CA GLY A 773 31.49 -0.29 17.13
C GLY A 773 32.61 0.74 17.09
N LEU A 774 32.95 1.30 15.93
CA LEU A 774 33.94 2.38 15.80
C LEU A 774 33.26 3.74 15.91
N ASP A 775 33.93 4.66 16.62
CA ASP A 775 33.54 6.07 16.72
C ASP A 775 34.24 6.87 15.63
N GLU A 776 33.48 7.60 14.83
CA GLU A 776 33.97 8.48 13.77
C GLU A 776 33.66 9.94 14.13
N GLU A 777 34.67 10.82 14.11
CA GLU A 777 34.51 12.24 14.40
C GLU A 777 33.93 12.96 13.17
N ILE A 778 32.76 13.59 13.35
CA ILE A 778 32.06 14.30 12.28
C ILE A 778 32.49 15.78 12.22
N THR A 779 32.73 16.41 13.38
CA THR A 779 33.08 17.85 13.46
C THR A 779 34.41 18.09 14.17
N TYR A 780 35.27 18.94 13.59
CA TYR A 780 36.62 19.24 14.12
C TYR A 780 36.68 20.58 14.88
N GLY A 781 35.68 20.89 15.69
CA GLY A 781 35.72 22.04 16.60
C GLY A 781 34.56 22.07 17.59
N PRO A 782 34.58 23.03 18.54
CA PRO A 782 33.66 23.02 19.67
C PRO A 782 32.21 23.22 19.19
N VAL A 783 31.37 22.23 19.45
CA VAL A 783 29.92 22.30 19.42
C VAL A 783 29.38 22.35 20.85
N ASP A 784 28.10 22.67 21.02
CA ASP A 784 27.42 22.54 22.32
C ASP A 784 26.48 21.33 22.31
N GLU A 785 25.69 21.17 21.24
CA GLU A 785 24.71 20.07 21.10
C GLU A 785 24.63 19.56 19.65
N ALA A 786 24.46 18.23 19.49
CA ALA A 786 24.01 17.60 18.26
C ALA A 786 22.49 17.49 18.35
N VAL A 787 21.76 18.12 17.44
CA VAL A 787 20.35 18.42 17.72
C VAL A 787 19.38 17.51 16.99
N ASP A 788 19.68 17.13 15.74
CA ASP A 788 18.90 16.09 15.04
C ASP A 788 19.55 15.62 13.73
N VAL A 789 19.05 14.51 13.19
CA VAL A 789 19.35 13.95 11.85
C VAL A 789 18.11 14.10 10.97
N SER A 790 18.27 14.44 9.70
CA SER A 790 17.14 14.56 8.78
C SER A 790 16.42 13.22 8.60
N PRO A 791 15.11 13.21 8.26
CA PRO A 791 14.35 11.96 8.10
C PRO A 791 14.96 10.97 7.09
N ASP A 792 15.63 11.49 6.06
CA ASP A 792 16.34 10.72 5.03
C ASP A 792 17.80 10.40 5.42
N GLY A 793 18.29 10.94 6.53
CA GLY A 793 19.64 10.73 7.04
C GLY A 793 20.74 11.54 6.37
N SER A 794 20.41 12.29 5.31
CA SER A 794 21.39 13.01 4.50
C SER A 794 22.07 14.17 5.24
N LEU A 795 21.40 14.76 6.23
CA LEU A 795 21.85 15.95 6.93
C LEU A 795 21.83 15.79 8.44
N ILE A 796 22.77 16.46 9.10
CA ILE A 796 22.85 16.54 10.56
C ILE A 796 22.86 18.00 10.96
N THR A 797 22.10 18.33 12.01
CA THR A 797 22.13 19.67 12.62
C THR A 797 22.90 19.68 13.93
N PHE A 798 23.70 20.71 14.14
CA PHE A 798 24.38 20.95 15.41
C PHE A 798 24.51 22.44 15.70
N SER A 799 24.55 22.77 16.99
CA SER A 799 24.78 24.13 17.47
C SER A 799 26.26 24.36 17.75
N ARG A 800 26.79 25.49 17.26
CA ARG A 800 28.18 25.87 17.44
C ARG A 800 28.30 27.16 18.22
N THR A 801 29.19 27.18 19.21
CA THR A 801 29.62 28.42 19.85
C THR A 801 30.72 29.08 19.02
N ASN A 802 30.65 30.41 18.88
CA ASN A 802 31.78 31.16 18.30
C ASN A 802 33.05 30.94 19.14
N LEU A 803 34.21 30.82 18.46
CA LEU A 803 35.51 30.41 19.04
C LEU A 803 35.96 31.21 20.28
N ASP A 804 35.41 32.40 20.52
CA ASP A 804 35.74 33.27 21.64
C ASP A 804 34.76 33.17 22.84
N TYR A 805 33.77 32.27 22.80
CA TYR A 805 32.74 32.04 23.85
C TYR A 805 31.95 33.29 24.30
N SER A 806 32.06 34.41 23.56
CA SER A 806 31.48 35.70 23.93
C SER A 806 30.34 36.17 23.01
N ALA A 807 29.91 35.33 22.06
CA ALA A 807 28.95 35.65 21.02
C ALA A 807 27.84 34.60 20.92
N PRO A 808 26.68 34.95 20.32
CA PRO A 808 25.55 34.06 20.06
C PRO A 808 25.93 32.73 19.39
N TYR A 809 25.06 31.73 19.57
CA TYR A 809 25.18 30.41 18.97
C TYR A 809 24.72 30.41 17.50
N ASP A 810 25.32 29.56 16.69
CA ASP A 810 24.92 29.37 15.30
C ASP A 810 24.45 27.93 15.08
N ILE A 811 23.42 27.73 14.24
CA ILE A 811 23.01 26.39 13.79
C ILE A 811 23.67 26.11 12.44
N TRP A 812 24.33 24.96 12.38
CA TRP A 812 25.02 24.46 11.20
C TRP A 812 24.35 23.17 10.74
N VAL A 813 24.38 22.96 9.43
CA VAL A 813 23.95 21.73 8.78
C VAL A 813 25.16 21.14 8.06
N ASP A 814 25.38 19.84 8.23
CA ASP A 814 26.45 19.10 7.55
C ASP A 814 25.87 17.88 6.85
N ASP A 815 26.43 17.56 5.68
CA ASP A 815 26.16 16.31 4.99
C ASP A 815 26.81 15.18 5.80
N SER A 816 26.02 14.16 6.11
CA SER A 816 26.42 13.08 7.00
C SER A 816 27.61 12.24 6.50
N GLU A 817 28.09 12.44 5.25
CA GLU A 817 29.19 11.66 4.65
C GLU A 817 30.47 12.43 4.24
N ALA A 818 30.47 13.77 4.14
CA ALA A 818 31.58 14.52 3.53
C ALA A 818 32.62 15.11 4.52
N GLY A 819 32.35 15.09 5.82
CA GLY A 819 33.20 15.69 6.84
C GLY A 819 33.23 17.23 6.83
N PRO A 820 33.91 17.90 7.77
CA PRO A 820 33.58 19.26 8.23
C PRO A 820 33.80 20.41 7.24
N ALA A 821 34.31 20.12 6.04
CA ALA A 821 34.50 21.13 5.01
C ALA A 821 33.19 21.51 4.29
N SER A 822 32.14 20.69 4.43
CA SER A 822 30.79 20.90 3.87
C SER A 822 29.79 21.56 4.81
N ALA A 823 30.09 21.63 6.12
CA ALA A 823 29.17 22.21 7.09
C ALA A 823 28.81 23.66 6.73
N THR A 824 27.54 23.90 6.46
CA THR A 824 26.99 25.20 6.07
C THR A 824 26.29 25.84 7.26
N LYS A 825 26.61 27.10 7.54
CA LYS A 825 25.90 27.88 8.56
C LYS A 825 24.53 28.25 8.00
N VAL A 826 23.48 27.89 8.72
CA VAL A 826 22.09 28.10 8.30
C VAL A 826 21.41 29.19 9.12
N VAL A 827 21.67 29.25 10.43
CA VAL A 827 20.97 30.21 11.32
C VAL A 827 21.94 30.95 12.23
N ASP A 828 21.75 32.27 12.33
CA ASP A 828 22.32 33.15 13.36
C ASP A 828 21.34 33.20 14.55
N VAL A 829 21.64 32.52 15.67
CA VAL A 829 20.75 32.53 16.85
C VAL A 829 21.25 33.53 17.87
N ALA A 830 20.52 34.64 18.06
CA ALA A 830 20.82 35.64 19.08
C ALA A 830 20.53 35.13 20.52
N GLY A 831 21.29 34.15 21.01
CA GLY A 831 21.07 33.52 22.33
C GLY A 831 21.54 32.08 22.35
N ASN A 832 21.10 31.31 23.35
CA ASN A 832 21.30 29.86 23.36
C ASN A 832 20.21 29.20 22.52
N ALA A 833 20.59 28.47 21.49
CA ALA A 833 19.69 27.54 20.81
C ALA A 833 19.49 26.33 21.72
N LEU A 834 18.26 26.13 22.22
CA LEU A 834 17.98 25.04 23.16
C LEU A 834 17.72 23.72 22.43
N GLN A 835 17.08 23.76 21.25
CA GLN A 835 16.70 22.61 20.42
C GLN A 835 16.49 23.05 18.96
N SER A 836 16.77 22.18 18.00
CA SER A 836 16.51 22.33 16.57
C SER A 836 16.24 20.97 15.96
N ALA A 837 15.24 20.89 15.10
CA ALA A 837 14.86 19.66 14.41
C ALA A 837 14.54 19.98 12.96
N PHE A 838 14.63 18.95 12.11
CA PHE A 838 14.13 19.08 10.74
C PHE A 838 12.61 19.09 10.72
N SER A 839 12.02 19.77 9.73
CA SER A 839 10.63 19.53 9.36
C SER A 839 10.43 18.05 9.01
N PRO A 840 9.21 17.50 9.09
CA PRO A 840 8.96 16.12 8.67
C PRO A 840 9.34 15.81 7.21
N ALA A 841 9.40 16.84 6.36
CA ALA A 841 9.84 16.73 4.98
C ALA A 841 11.36 16.88 4.79
N GLY A 842 12.11 17.20 5.85
CA GLY A 842 13.56 17.42 5.80
C GLY A 842 14.00 18.72 5.14
N ASP A 843 13.07 19.57 4.72
CA ASP A 843 13.32 20.75 3.87
C ASP A 843 13.53 22.07 4.64
N ARG A 844 13.30 22.06 5.95
CA ARG A 844 13.37 23.23 6.84
C ARG A 844 13.88 22.86 8.21
N LEU A 845 14.39 23.86 8.92
CA LEU A 845 14.73 23.76 10.34
C LEU A 845 13.68 24.47 11.19
N VAL A 846 13.30 23.83 12.28
CA VAL A 846 12.55 24.44 13.38
C VAL A 846 13.47 24.46 14.60
N TYR A 847 13.61 25.61 15.26
CA TYR A 847 14.48 25.74 16.43
C TYR A 847 13.91 26.63 17.52
N VAL A 848 14.39 26.45 18.75
CA VAL A 848 13.98 27.21 19.94
C VAL A 848 15.13 28.11 20.40
N SER A 849 14.85 29.40 20.55
CA SER A 849 15.77 30.42 21.08
C SER A 849 15.29 30.95 22.43
N ASP A 850 16.20 31.22 23.35
CA ASP A 850 15.90 31.73 24.70
C ASP A 850 15.83 33.28 24.81
N GLU A 851 15.99 34.01 23.70
CA GLU A 851 15.98 35.48 23.70
C GLU A 851 14.60 36.04 24.08
N GLY A 852 14.45 36.50 25.34
CA GLY A 852 13.22 37.13 25.82
C GLY A 852 12.09 36.18 26.24
N GLY A 853 12.41 34.90 26.49
CA GLY A 853 11.47 33.82 26.80
C GLY A 853 11.31 32.90 25.59
N SER A 854 11.47 31.58 25.76
CA SER A 854 11.59 30.60 24.67
C SER A 854 10.68 30.86 23.46
N GLN A 855 11.27 31.29 22.35
CA GLN A 855 10.60 31.53 21.08
C GLN A 855 10.90 30.40 20.10
N VAL A 856 9.88 29.97 19.35
CA VAL A 856 10.02 28.97 18.29
C VAL A 856 10.23 29.73 16.98
N TRP A 857 11.19 29.31 16.19
CA TRP A 857 11.58 29.91 14.93
C TRP A 857 11.63 28.84 13.84
N ARG A 858 11.45 29.28 12.58
CA ARG A 858 11.70 28.45 11.40
C ARG A 858 12.76 29.09 10.51
N ALA A 859 13.48 28.27 9.75
CA ALA A 859 14.41 28.69 8.71
C ALA A 859 14.43 27.65 7.57
N ASP A 860 14.64 28.10 6.34
CA ASP A 860 15.00 27.23 5.22
C ASP A 860 16.46 26.75 5.39
N LEU A 861 16.84 25.62 4.75
CA LEU A 861 18.18 25.01 4.91
C LEU A 861 19.34 25.87 4.40
N ASP A 862 19.06 26.88 3.57
CA ASP A 862 20.03 27.87 3.10
C ASP A 862 20.10 29.12 4.00
N GLY A 863 19.32 29.13 5.09
CA GLY A 863 19.24 30.21 6.05
C GLY A 863 18.27 31.33 5.68
N THR A 864 17.50 31.17 4.59
CA THR A 864 16.43 32.10 4.21
C THR A 864 15.13 31.83 4.99
N ASP A 865 14.14 32.73 4.88
CA ASP A 865 12.84 32.68 5.58
C ASP A 865 12.91 32.54 7.13
N GLN A 866 13.96 33.07 7.77
CA GLN A 866 14.07 33.10 9.23
C GLN A 866 12.94 33.91 9.88
N THR A 867 11.94 33.20 10.41
CA THR A 867 10.71 33.80 10.92
C THR A 867 10.35 33.23 12.29
N ALA A 868 10.03 34.11 13.23
CA ALA A 868 9.52 33.71 14.53
C ALA A 868 8.11 33.11 14.37
N ILE A 869 7.95 31.85 14.76
CA ILE A 869 6.65 31.17 14.87
C ILE A 869 5.90 31.70 16.11
N THR A 870 6.62 32.08 17.18
CA THR A 870 6.03 32.69 18.38
C THR A 870 6.69 34.03 18.72
N THR A 871 5.90 35.06 19.06
CA THR A 871 6.43 36.39 19.46
C THR A 871 5.93 36.82 20.84
N GLY A 872 6.77 36.65 21.87
CA GLY A 872 6.58 37.25 23.20
C GLY A 872 5.30 36.84 23.97
N PRO A 873 5.08 37.35 25.19
CA PRO A 873 4.17 36.76 26.19
C PRO A 873 2.67 37.03 25.94
N GLY A 874 2.27 37.27 24.68
CA GLY A 874 0.89 37.52 24.29
C GLY A 874 0.74 37.46 22.77
N LEU A 875 0.22 36.33 22.29
CA LEU A 875 -0.01 36.01 20.89
C LEU A 875 -0.85 37.09 20.17
N LYS A 876 -0.32 37.65 19.08
CA LYS A 876 -1.11 38.31 18.04
C LYS A 876 -0.72 37.74 16.67
N GLN A 877 -1.74 37.31 15.93
CA GLN A 877 -1.68 36.93 14.52
C GLN A 877 -1.04 38.02 13.66
N ASP A 878 -0.16 37.61 12.76
CA ASP A 878 0.26 38.42 11.61
C ASP A 878 -0.94 38.59 10.64
N PRO A 879 -1.31 39.82 10.24
CA PRO A 879 -2.44 40.08 9.34
C PRO A 879 -2.22 39.76 7.85
N ASP A 880 -1.02 39.36 7.40
CA ASP A 880 -0.74 39.20 5.96
C ASP A 880 -0.99 37.78 5.37
N TRP A 881 -1.65 36.89 6.12
CA TRP A 881 -2.10 35.58 5.63
C TRP A 881 -3.44 35.63 4.85
N GLY A 882 -3.53 36.55 3.88
CA GLY A 882 -4.76 36.81 3.10
C GLY A 882 -4.71 36.44 1.61
N THR A 883 -3.59 35.95 1.08
CA THR A 883 -3.50 35.44 -0.30
C THR A 883 -2.51 34.28 -0.35
N PRO A 884 -2.85 33.14 -0.98
CA PRO A 884 -1.96 31.97 -1.05
C PRO A 884 -0.65 32.34 -1.77
N PRO A 885 0.53 32.14 -1.16
CA PRO A 885 1.78 32.17 -1.90
C PRO A 885 1.93 30.89 -2.73
N ALA A 886 2.49 31.05 -3.92
CA ALA A 886 2.65 30.01 -4.91
C ALA A 886 3.52 28.82 -4.43
N ILE A 887 3.18 27.64 -4.95
CA ILE A 887 3.98 26.41 -4.98
C ILE A 887 5.48 26.75 -5.18
N PRO A 888 6.42 26.22 -4.37
CA PRO A 888 7.85 26.40 -4.64
C PRO A 888 8.18 25.88 -6.04
N PRO A 889 8.97 26.60 -6.86
CA PRO A 889 9.29 26.12 -8.20
C PRO A 889 10.10 24.83 -8.08
N ALA A 890 9.59 23.76 -8.69
CA ALA A 890 10.30 22.50 -8.85
C ALA A 890 11.73 22.75 -9.36
N ALA A 891 12.70 21.94 -8.90
CA ALA A 891 14.08 21.99 -9.37
C ALA A 891 14.10 22.05 -10.91
N ARG A 892 14.99 22.88 -11.49
CA ARG A 892 15.02 23.09 -12.93
C ARG A 892 16.36 22.75 -13.54
N CYS A 893 16.35 21.97 -14.63
CA CYS A 893 17.48 21.78 -15.54
C CYS A 893 17.13 22.41 -16.89
N ASN A 894 18.01 23.27 -17.43
CA ASN A 894 17.77 24.07 -18.63
C ASN A 894 16.43 24.86 -18.64
N GLY A 895 15.96 25.28 -17.46
CA GLY A 895 14.68 25.97 -17.30
C GLY A 895 13.43 25.08 -17.35
N GLN A 896 13.59 23.77 -17.53
CA GLN A 896 12.53 22.75 -17.46
C GLN A 896 12.48 22.12 -16.07
N THR A 897 11.30 21.71 -15.62
CA THR A 897 11.08 21.04 -14.34
C THR A 897 11.72 19.66 -14.34
N VAL A 898 12.52 19.35 -13.32
CA VAL A 898 13.19 18.05 -13.11
C VAL A 898 12.16 16.94 -12.89
N THR A 899 12.31 15.85 -13.63
CA THR A 899 11.49 14.63 -13.52
C THR A 899 12.25 13.48 -12.86
N VAL A 900 13.59 13.53 -12.90
CA VAL A 900 14.46 12.51 -12.31
C VAL A 900 15.61 13.21 -11.58
N GLU A 901 15.72 12.98 -10.28
CA GLU A 901 16.79 13.53 -9.45
C GLU A 901 17.64 12.37 -8.92
N LEU A 902 18.90 12.27 -9.37
CA LEU A 902 19.77 11.14 -9.02
C LEU A 902 20.12 11.14 -7.53
N SER A 903 20.13 12.32 -6.88
CA SER A 903 20.25 12.47 -5.43
C SER A 903 19.12 11.79 -4.65
N LYS A 904 17.96 11.58 -5.30
CA LYS A 904 16.78 10.91 -4.72
C LYS A 904 16.71 9.42 -5.07
N GLY A 905 17.78 8.85 -5.64
CA GLY A 905 17.81 7.46 -6.08
C GLY A 905 16.84 7.15 -7.24
N GLN A 906 16.33 8.19 -7.90
CA GLN A 906 15.45 8.02 -9.05
C GLN A 906 16.27 7.54 -10.26
N VAL A 907 15.68 6.63 -11.02
CA VAL A 907 16.36 6.01 -12.17
C VAL A 907 15.82 6.62 -13.47
N PRO A 908 16.69 7.09 -14.38
CA PRO A 908 16.27 7.54 -15.71
C PRO A 908 15.45 6.49 -16.46
N THR A 909 14.46 6.93 -17.23
CA THR A 909 13.49 6.07 -17.92
C THR A 909 13.71 6.08 -19.43
N ALA A 910 12.93 5.28 -20.18
CA ALA A 910 12.95 5.32 -21.65
C ALA A 910 12.01 6.40 -22.24
N ARG A 911 11.64 7.41 -21.45
CA ARG A 911 10.82 8.58 -21.84
C ARG A 911 11.69 9.84 -21.78
N ALA A 912 11.19 10.94 -22.34
CA ALA A 912 11.87 12.24 -22.25
C ALA A 912 11.92 12.71 -20.78
N ASP A 913 13.11 12.68 -20.20
CA ASP A 913 13.39 13.01 -18.81
C ASP A 913 14.13 14.35 -18.68
N VAL A 914 13.91 15.01 -17.55
CA VAL A 914 14.71 16.15 -17.10
C VAL A 914 15.48 15.68 -15.87
N ILE A 915 16.74 15.33 -16.10
CA ILE A 915 17.61 14.62 -15.16
C ILE A 915 18.53 15.62 -14.49
N LEU A 916 18.53 15.61 -13.17
CA LEU A 916 19.46 16.36 -12.34
C LEU A 916 20.42 15.39 -11.65
N GLY A 917 21.70 15.53 -11.96
CA GLY A 917 22.81 14.85 -11.29
C GLY A 917 23.00 15.33 -9.86
N THR A 918 24.05 14.85 -9.22
CA THR A 918 24.46 15.22 -7.87
C THR A 918 25.63 16.22 -7.92
N PRO A 919 26.01 16.84 -6.80
CA PRO A 919 27.24 17.64 -6.77
C PRO A 919 28.55 16.82 -6.84
N GLY A 920 28.47 15.49 -6.94
CA GLY A 920 29.62 14.58 -6.99
C GLY A 920 29.68 13.76 -8.28
N ASN A 921 30.74 12.95 -8.44
CA ASN A 921 31.00 12.21 -9.68
C ASN A 921 29.87 11.21 -10.00
N ASP A 922 29.08 11.51 -11.01
CA ASP A 922 27.96 10.70 -11.43
C ASP A 922 28.33 9.75 -12.59
N THR A 923 27.63 8.61 -12.65
CA THR A 923 27.54 7.80 -13.88
C THR A 923 26.10 7.80 -14.34
N ILE A 924 25.81 8.66 -15.32
CA ILE A 924 24.46 8.92 -15.80
C ILE A 924 24.24 8.17 -17.12
N ASN A 925 23.20 7.35 -17.17
CA ASN A 925 22.66 6.79 -18.41
C ASN A 925 21.20 7.23 -18.52
N ALA A 926 20.93 8.21 -19.39
CA ALA A 926 19.59 8.75 -19.59
C ALA A 926 18.65 7.81 -20.37
N ALA A 927 19.17 6.65 -20.80
CA ALA A 927 18.43 5.56 -21.44
C ALA A 927 17.87 5.91 -22.83
N GLY A 928 16.64 6.41 -22.95
CA GLY A 928 16.10 6.79 -24.25
C GLY A 928 14.95 7.74 -24.11
N GLY A 929 14.64 8.52 -25.12
CA GLY A 929 13.84 9.73 -24.94
C GLY A 929 14.58 10.94 -25.50
N ASN A 930 13.97 12.12 -25.44
CA ASN A 930 14.71 13.35 -25.72
C ASN A 930 14.98 14.00 -24.37
N ASP A 931 16.15 13.73 -23.81
CA ASP A 931 16.42 13.99 -22.41
C ASP A 931 17.11 15.33 -22.20
N THR A 932 16.97 15.88 -21.00
CA THR A 932 17.63 17.12 -20.57
C THR A 932 18.40 16.82 -19.29
N VAL A 933 19.71 16.69 -19.41
CA VAL A 933 20.60 16.23 -18.34
C VAL A 933 21.48 17.38 -17.86
N CYS A 934 21.51 17.60 -16.55
CA CYS A 934 22.44 18.50 -15.87
C CYS A 934 23.26 17.68 -14.86
N GLY A 935 24.54 17.42 -15.14
CA GLY A 935 25.46 16.68 -14.25
C GLY A 935 25.81 17.41 -12.95
N LEU A 936 25.67 18.74 -12.96
CA LEU A 936 25.97 19.64 -11.83
C LEU A 936 27.46 19.73 -11.50
N GLY A 937 27.99 18.92 -10.60
CA GLY A 937 29.37 19.04 -10.13
C GLY A 937 30.01 17.68 -9.95
N GLY A 938 31.34 17.61 -10.01
CA GLY A 938 32.06 16.33 -10.00
C GLY A 938 32.61 15.98 -11.38
N ASP A 939 33.37 14.89 -11.47
CA ASP A 939 33.87 14.33 -12.72
C ASP A 939 32.86 13.27 -13.23
N ASP A 940 31.93 13.69 -14.07
CA ASP A 940 30.79 12.86 -14.49
C ASP A 940 31.10 12.01 -15.72
N VAL A 941 30.40 10.88 -15.83
CA VAL A 941 30.34 10.06 -17.05
C VAL A 941 28.89 10.00 -17.50
N VAL A 942 28.56 10.71 -18.58
CA VAL A 942 27.18 10.89 -19.04
C VAL A 942 26.97 10.24 -20.41
N GLN A 943 25.98 9.36 -20.49
CA GLN A 943 25.47 8.74 -21.70
C GLN A 943 24.02 9.19 -21.91
N GLY A 944 23.75 9.95 -22.98
CA GLY A 944 22.40 10.40 -23.34
C GLY A 944 21.46 9.26 -23.73
N GLY A 945 22.00 8.23 -24.39
CA GLY A 945 21.19 7.10 -24.83
C GLY A 945 20.57 7.36 -26.20
N ALA A 946 19.30 7.00 -26.41
CA ALA A 946 18.64 7.10 -27.71
C ALA A 946 17.63 8.26 -27.77
N GLY A 947 17.90 9.26 -28.60
CA GLY A 947 16.97 10.33 -28.96
C GLY A 947 17.71 11.64 -29.22
N ASN A 948 17.08 12.80 -29.03
CA ASN A 948 17.78 14.07 -29.23
C ASN A 948 17.96 14.76 -27.88
N ASP A 949 19.15 14.60 -27.30
CA ASP A 949 19.37 14.98 -25.90
C ASP A 949 20.02 16.35 -25.77
N TRP A 950 19.74 17.02 -24.67
CA TRP A 950 20.44 18.20 -24.20
C TRP A 950 21.22 17.81 -22.93
N ILE A 951 22.54 17.92 -22.97
CA ILE A 951 23.40 17.39 -21.91
C ILE A 951 24.43 18.44 -21.51
N ASP A 952 24.45 18.77 -20.23
CA ASP A 952 25.41 19.67 -19.60
C ASP A 952 26.17 18.91 -18.51
N GLY A 953 27.49 18.73 -18.69
CA GLY A 953 28.34 18.05 -17.71
C GLY A 953 28.52 18.84 -16.42
N GLY A 954 28.30 20.16 -16.45
CA GLY A 954 28.42 20.99 -15.27
C GLY A 954 29.87 21.31 -14.90
N ALA A 955 30.24 21.18 -13.63
CA ALA A 955 31.50 21.61 -13.07
C ALA A 955 32.38 20.42 -12.66
N GLY A 956 33.41 20.15 -13.45
CA GLY A 956 34.45 19.21 -13.12
C GLY A 956 35.22 18.78 -14.36
N THR A 957 35.64 17.53 -14.43
CA THR A 957 36.23 16.93 -15.64
C THR A 957 35.33 15.85 -16.20
N ASP A 958 34.43 16.24 -17.07
CA ASP A 958 33.28 15.43 -17.45
C ASP A 958 33.53 14.65 -18.75
N THR A 959 32.85 13.50 -18.86
CA THR A 959 33.02 12.55 -19.95
C THR A 959 31.71 12.32 -20.69
N ALA A 960 31.65 12.76 -21.94
CA ALA A 960 30.58 12.41 -22.86
C ALA A 960 30.82 10.98 -23.39
N SER A 961 29.91 10.06 -23.06
CA SER A 961 30.08 8.63 -23.28
C SER A 961 29.16 8.11 -24.38
N TYR A 962 29.74 7.71 -25.52
CA TYR A 962 29.04 7.05 -26.64
C TYR A 962 29.41 5.57 -26.76
N VAL A 963 29.82 4.96 -25.64
CA VAL A 963 30.37 3.60 -25.57
C VAL A 963 29.44 2.50 -26.10
N ALA A 964 28.13 2.75 -26.10
CA ALA A 964 27.10 1.86 -26.58
C ALA A 964 26.72 2.09 -28.07
N ALA A 965 27.24 3.15 -28.71
CA ALA A 965 26.93 3.48 -30.10
C ALA A 965 27.54 2.45 -31.07
N THR A 966 26.72 1.97 -32.00
CA THR A 966 27.12 0.97 -33.02
C THR A 966 27.33 1.58 -34.41
N THR A 967 27.07 2.88 -34.55
CA THR A 967 27.23 3.67 -35.78
C THR A 967 28.17 4.84 -35.54
N THR A 968 28.74 5.41 -36.61
CA THR A 968 29.70 6.51 -36.50
C THR A 968 29.16 7.69 -35.69
N VAL A 969 29.92 8.05 -34.66
CA VAL A 969 29.75 9.22 -33.80
C VAL A 969 30.54 10.36 -34.40
N THR A 970 29.90 11.50 -34.68
CA THR A 970 30.60 12.73 -35.05
C THR A 970 30.31 13.80 -34.01
N LEU A 971 31.32 14.11 -33.20
CA LEU A 971 31.17 14.98 -32.03
C LEU A 971 32.27 16.05 -31.99
N SER A 972 31.90 17.26 -31.58
CA SER A 972 32.84 18.31 -31.19
C SER A 972 32.43 18.91 -29.84
N LEU A 973 33.31 18.77 -28.85
CA LEU A 973 33.09 19.28 -27.49
C LEU A 973 32.98 20.81 -27.41
N GLY A 974 33.46 21.52 -28.45
CA GLY A 974 33.41 22.99 -28.52
C GLY A 974 32.15 23.54 -29.18
N SER A 975 31.23 22.68 -29.64
CA SER A 975 30.01 23.10 -30.33
C SER A 975 28.81 23.03 -29.41
N THR A 976 28.17 24.17 -29.19
CA THR A 976 26.91 24.25 -28.43
C THR A 976 25.66 24.08 -29.32
N ALA A 977 25.83 23.74 -30.60
CA ALA A 977 24.76 23.41 -31.53
C ALA A 977 24.55 21.90 -31.58
N ALA A 978 23.31 21.46 -31.84
CA ALA A 978 22.96 20.05 -31.97
C ALA A 978 23.82 19.34 -33.04
N GLN A 979 24.35 18.17 -32.69
CA GLN A 979 25.28 17.39 -33.50
C GLN A 979 24.75 15.98 -33.68
N ALA A 980 24.86 15.44 -34.90
CA ALA A 980 24.44 14.07 -35.15
C ALA A 980 25.49 13.10 -34.58
N THR A 981 25.16 12.47 -33.46
CA THR A 981 26.05 11.56 -32.71
C THR A 981 25.85 10.10 -33.09
N GLY A 982 24.92 9.79 -34.00
CA GLY A 982 24.72 8.47 -34.62
C GLY A 982 23.24 8.16 -34.84
N THR A 983 22.89 7.18 -35.67
CA THR A 983 21.46 6.81 -35.88
C THR A 983 20.83 6.09 -34.69
N SER A 984 21.65 5.50 -33.81
CA SER A 984 21.20 4.80 -32.60
C SER A 984 21.15 5.68 -31.35
N THR A 985 21.80 6.85 -31.37
CA THR A 985 21.84 7.79 -30.25
C THR A 985 21.13 9.09 -30.56
N GLY A 986 21.02 9.48 -31.84
CA GLY A 986 20.26 10.62 -32.34
C GLY A 986 21.10 11.91 -32.48
N THR A 987 20.50 13.07 -32.20
CA THR A 987 21.13 14.39 -32.39
C THR A 987 21.21 15.15 -31.07
N ASP A 988 22.40 15.16 -30.48
CA ASP A 988 22.60 15.68 -29.11
C ASP A 988 23.21 17.08 -29.11
N THR A 989 22.94 17.83 -28.05
CA THR A 989 23.57 19.11 -27.74
C THR A 989 24.38 18.98 -26.46
N LEU A 990 25.70 19.08 -26.55
CA LEU A 990 26.60 18.94 -25.41
C LEU A 990 27.14 20.29 -24.91
N ARG A 991 27.36 20.38 -23.59
CA ARG A 991 28.02 21.51 -22.91
C ARG A 991 28.88 21.02 -21.75
N ALA A 992 29.95 21.77 -21.46
CA ALA A 992 30.85 21.53 -20.33
C ALA A 992 31.37 20.07 -20.28
N PHE A 993 32.12 19.67 -21.32
CA PHE A 993 32.77 18.36 -21.37
C PHE A 993 34.22 18.51 -21.79
N GLU A 994 35.11 17.85 -21.05
CA GLU A 994 36.56 17.83 -21.29
C GLU A 994 37.00 16.50 -21.92
N ARG A 995 36.19 15.45 -21.77
CA ARG A 995 36.49 14.10 -22.26
C ARG A 995 35.36 13.56 -23.16
N ALA A 996 35.75 12.75 -24.14
CA ALA A 996 34.80 12.07 -25.01
C ALA A 996 35.24 10.63 -25.29
N TRP A 997 34.29 9.71 -25.20
CA TRP A 997 34.45 8.30 -25.58
C TRP A 997 33.58 7.97 -26.79
N GLY A 998 34.21 7.45 -27.85
CA GLY A 998 33.56 6.94 -29.05
C GLY A 998 32.80 5.63 -28.82
N GLY A 999 32.16 5.17 -29.89
CA GLY A 999 31.42 3.93 -29.97
C GLY A 999 32.24 2.79 -30.57
N GLN A 1000 31.57 1.99 -31.41
CA GLN A 1000 32.12 0.78 -32.02
C GLN A 1000 32.38 0.91 -33.54
N ALA A 1001 32.17 2.09 -34.09
CA ALA A 1001 32.31 2.40 -35.51
C ALA A 1001 33.46 3.39 -35.73
N GLY A 1002 33.80 3.69 -36.98
CA GLY A 1002 34.80 4.73 -37.25
C GLY A 1002 34.25 6.11 -36.89
N ASP A 1003 34.73 6.67 -35.79
CA ASP A 1003 34.20 7.87 -35.16
C ASP A 1003 35.05 9.10 -35.49
N ARG A 1004 34.46 10.28 -35.29
CA ARG A 1004 35.14 11.56 -35.47
C ARG A 1004 34.91 12.44 -34.24
N LEU A 1005 35.91 12.50 -33.37
CA LEU A 1005 35.87 13.29 -32.13
C LEU A 1005 36.78 14.51 -32.24
N THR A 1006 36.25 15.69 -31.93
CA THR A 1006 36.99 16.96 -31.95
C THR A 1006 36.93 17.63 -30.58
N GLY A 1007 38.10 17.95 -30.02
CA GLY A 1007 38.26 18.67 -28.76
C GLY A 1007 37.95 20.17 -28.88
N THR A 1008 38.44 20.92 -27.90
CA THR A 1008 38.22 22.36 -27.71
C THR A 1008 39.57 23.10 -27.77
N GLY A 1009 39.64 24.31 -27.20
CA GLY A 1009 40.91 25.00 -26.95
C GLY A 1009 41.54 24.69 -25.59
N ALA A 1010 40.91 23.84 -24.78
CA ALA A 1010 41.37 23.38 -23.47
C ALA A 1010 42.06 22.01 -23.58
N ALA A 1011 42.66 21.54 -22.48
CA ALA A 1011 43.24 20.19 -22.45
C ALA A 1011 42.13 19.13 -22.46
N ASN A 1012 42.03 18.34 -23.53
CA ASN A 1012 40.99 17.34 -23.71
C ASN A 1012 41.53 15.90 -23.70
N ARG A 1013 40.66 14.94 -23.35
CA ARG A 1013 40.94 13.50 -23.52
C ARG A 1013 39.91 12.87 -24.45
N LEU A 1014 40.38 12.40 -25.62
CA LEU A 1014 39.54 11.80 -26.64
C LEU A 1014 39.92 10.33 -26.83
N GLU A 1015 38.93 9.44 -26.76
CA GLU A 1015 39.13 7.99 -26.93
C GLU A 1015 38.21 7.46 -28.03
N GLY A 1016 38.77 6.98 -29.14
CA GLY A 1016 38.02 6.47 -30.30
C GLY A 1016 37.39 5.09 -30.06
N ARG A 1017 38.09 4.25 -29.29
CA ARG A 1017 37.71 2.88 -28.89
C ARG A 1017 37.78 1.89 -30.03
N ALA A 1018 36.71 1.55 -30.72
CA ALA A 1018 36.74 0.51 -31.76
C ALA A 1018 36.23 1.08 -33.07
N GLY A 1019 36.94 0.83 -34.16
CA GLY A 1019 36.64 1.47 -35.43
C GLY A 1019 37.90 2.12 -36.01
N ASN A 1020 37.76 2.72 -37.20
CA ASN A 1020 38.84 3.53 -37.77
C ASN A 1020 38.54 4.99 -37.46
N ASP A 1021 39.12 5.50 -36.39
CA ASP A 1021 38.70 6.75 -35.78
C ASP A 1021 39.53 7.95 -36.26
N THR A 1022 38.94 9.14 -36.19
CA THR A 1022 39.62 10.41 -36.42
C THR A 1022 39.49 11.31 -35.19
N LEU A 1023 40.59 11.46 -34.47
CA LEU A 1023 40.65 12.25 -33.24
C LEU A 1023 41.41 13.56 -33.48
N LEU A 1024 40.76 14.68 -33.22
CA LEU A 1024 41.30 16.03 -33.41
C LEU A 1024 41.32 16.77 -32.07
N GLY A 1025 42.49 16.94 -31.44
CA GLY A 1025 42.63 17.63 -30.15
C GLY A 1025 42.31 19.13 -30.22
N ALA A 1026 42.73 19.77 -31.32
CA ALA A 1026 42.62 21.19 -31.62
C ALA A 1026 43.69 22.05 -30.90
N ALA A 1027 43.39 22.75 -29.82
CA ALA A 1027 44.41 23.48 -29.07
C ALA A 1027 44.33 23.09 -27.60
N GLY A 1028 45.45 23.09 -26.88
CA GLY A 1028 45.51 22.54 -25.53
C GLY A 1028 46.53 21.42 -25.44
N ASN A 1029 46.72 20.86 -24.25
CA ASN A 1029 47.61 19.70 -24.08
C ASN A 1029 46.73 18.44 -24.06
N ASP A 1030 46.59 17.77 -25.21
CA ASP A 1030 45.57 16.75 -25.38
C ASP A 1030 46.08 15.32 -25.16
N ALA A 1031 45.17 14.44 -24.74
CA ALA A 1031 45.39 13.00 -24.68
C ALA A 1031 44.47 12.29 -25.69
N LEU A 1032 45.05 11.79 -26.78
CA LEU A 1032 44.35 11.10 -27.86
C LEU A 1032 44.63 9.59 -27.81
N ILE A 1033 43.59 8.78 -27.72
CA ILE A 1033 43.68 7.31 -27.68
C ILE A 1033 42.83 6.79 -28.83
N GLY A 1034 43.45 6.33 -29.93
CA GLY A 1034 42.74 5.82 -31.11
C GLY A 1034 41.92 4.59 -30.74
N GLY A 1035 42.62 3.47 -30.55
CA GLY A 1035 42.04 2.28 -29.95
C GLY A 1035 42.27 1.07 -30.84
N ALA A 1036 41.21 0.32 -31.13
CA ALA A 1036 41.22 -0.83 -32.01
C ALA A 1036 40.75 -0.42 -33.42
N GLY A 1037 41.70 -0.36 -34.36
CA GLY A 1037 41.42 -0.14 -35.77
C GLY A 1037 42.57 0.57 -36.44
N THR A 1038 42.30 1.37 -37.46
CA THR A 1038 43.27 2.24 -38.13
C THR A 1038 42.87 3.68 -37.93
N ASP A 1039 43.54 4.33 -36.98
CA ASP A 1039 43.14 5.61 -36.41
C ASP A 1039 44.06 6.75 -36.86
N THR A 1040 43.45 7.91 -37.03
CA THR A 1040 44.12 9.17 -37.38
C THR A 1040 43.99 10.16 -36.24
N CYS A 1041 45.12 10.51 -35.62
CA CYS A 1041 45.17 11.43 -34.50
C CYS A 1041 45.94 12.70 -34.87
N ASN A 1042 45.36 13.84 -34.56
CA ASN A 1042 45.96 15.16 -34.74
C ASN A 1042 45.77 15.96 -33.45
N GLY A 1043 46.84 16.11 -32.66
CA GLY A 1043 46.81 16.87 -31.41
C GLY A 1043 46.50 18.35 -31.67
N GLY A 1044 47.20 18.94 -32.63
CA GLY A 1044 46.97 20.32 -33.03
C GLY A 1044 48.00 21.27 -32.42
N ASP A 1045 47.59 22.28 -31.67
CA ASP A 1045 48.47 23.24 -31.00
C ASP A 1045 48.60 22.93 -29.50
N GLY A 1046 49.80 22.60 -29.03
CA GLY A 1046 50.08 22.33 -27.62
C GLY A 1046 51.04 21.16 -27.44
N THR A 1047 51.13 20.63 -26.23
CA THR A 1047 51.94 19.42 -25.93
C THR A 1047 51.00 18.23 -25.77
N ASP A 1048 50.94 17.41 -26.82
CA ASP A 1048 49.93 16.36 -26.94
C ASP A 1048 50.53 14.97 -26.75
N THR A 1049 49.70 14.04 -26.30
CA THR A 1049 50.02 12.61 -26.23
C THR A 1049 49.06 11.83 -27.09
N ALA A 1050 49.58 10.92 -27.91
CA ALA A 1050 48.78 10.06 -28.78
C ALA A 1050 49.18 8.59 -28.63
N ALA A 1051 48.24 7.75 -28.20
CA ALA A 1051 48.37 6.30 -28.06
C ALA A 1051 47.45 5.59 -29.06
N THR A 1052 47.87 4.39 -29.51
CA THR A 1052 47.07 3.54 -30.41
C THR A 1052 46.54 4.26 -31.66
N CYS A 1053 47.36 5.15 -32.25
CA CYS A 1053 47.06 5.82 -33.53
C CYS A 1053 48.08 5.47 -34.60
N GLU A 1054 47.60 5.01 -35.74
CA GLU A 1054 48.41 4.61 -36.90
C GLU A 1054 48.94 5.82 -37.66
N THR A 1055 48.14 6.88 -37.78
CA THR A 1055 48.52 8.12 -38.46
C THR A 1055 48.53 9.29 -37.48
N LYS A 1056 49.70 9.91 -37.27
CA LYS A 1056 49.86 11.09 -36.41
C LYS A 1056 50.24 12.31 -37.25
N VAL A 1057 49.36 13.31 -37.33
CA VAL A 1057 49.52 14.45 -38.26
C VAL A 1057 50.25 15.64 -37.63
N LYS A 1058 50.06 15.88 -36.32
CA LYS A 1058 50.76 16.93 -35.54
C LYS A 1058 50.70 16.58 -34.04
N VAL A 1059 51.81 16.09 -33.49
CA VAL A 1059 52.03 15.76 -32.06
C VAL A 1059 53.53 16.03 -31.81
N PRO A 1060 53.93 17.04 -31.01
CA PRO A 1060 55.35 17.30 -30.72
C PRO A 1060 56.01 16.19 -29.88
#